data_AF-A0A6P1GCY5-F1
#
_entry.id   AF-A0A6P1GCY5-F1
#
_cell.length_a   1.000
_cell.length_b   1.000
_cell.length_c   1.000
_cell.angle_alpha   90.00
_cell.angle_beta   90.00
_cell.angle_gamma   90.00
#
_symmetry.space_group_name_H-M   'P 1'
#
loop_
_entity.id
_entity.type
_entity.pdbx_description
1 polymer ?
#
loop_
_entity_poly.entity_id
_entity_poly.type
_entity_poly.pdbx_seq_one_letter_code
_entity_poly.pdbx_strand_id
1 'polypeptide(L)'
;MDFINKSTEENFDYEEALLILKEAADGDRRIIWSKNAEAKKITRYDLPALQQETSQPRNLLSSHDYLQQAINMCRGADEIAAAMLENPAREKVRRQLKKKALVILETGLPRYNEDACRKSLKRFNTEVCEMLQRDVLPSLPLNEISELLRKAEAYAPIGDRVHFSVSTITRIGDNIISQTDVPITGTTGNQKQLLLHYAHQSWYLNLHPVEQALFRKHADVLLEDDRVLSTYLRCVPGLRNAYTKTLEKLTVDDSGNVTNKIPLTSYTHSASLAATHSDGVLRLQLAHENYQQLCRAHPGKNVHMLTLCSRVPMQGFIDRFFPKLSSNILDTYVVDTTKKAVGENNTHVIPVNSLRCISRNTISKTCDVLIGNYVQKAGISTRPEYQDLLRYLTQPTSTWSTRAYRQACGNVSNLAAREERALAKEMVELRRLELKQSGFSGRVRSLCEVITSPFRSTPRNRNARIAAKVTALWEQVCDNDVLCVSCKSGKDRTGYVTTSADAITCAMNTPELKPEIIQRVLVNASHAQFLASHHGGKTGCFGLKTVQTDAFEGIGRNDCASLFTSAARSSSSIALLNPRGTYNFPWSQTRSSTNHTRTESTASSSNSVSTQCSLFGDPDEELPETDLIDLTVQQGMNIQNQESQGAER
;
A
#
# COMPACT_ATOMS: atom_id res chain seq x y z
N MET A 1 20.33 0.13 -19.38
CA MET A 1 21.08 -1.08 -19.78
C MET A 1 22.48 -1.07 -19.19
N ASP A 2 23.26 -0.01 -19.40
CA ASP A 2 24.64 0.17 -18.91
C ASP A 2 25.01 -0.43 -17.56
N PHE A 3 24.22 -0.18 -16.50
CA PHE A 3 24.47 -0.74 -15.17
C PHE A 3 24.60 -2.26 -15.19
N ILE A 4 23.69 -2.97 -15.88
CA ILE A 4 23.70 -4.43 -15.96
C ILE A 4 24.94 -4.89 -16.75
N ASN A 5 25.17 -4.28 -17.93
CA ASN A 5 26.28 -4.63 -18.82
C ASN A 5 27.68 -4.32 -18.21
N LYS A 6 27.75 -3.51 -17.15
CA LYS A 6 28.99 -3.12 -16.44
C LYS A 6 29.09 -3.75 -15.04
N SER A 7 28.10 -4.54 -14.62
CA SER A 7 28.07 -5.17 -13.30
C SER A 7 28.74 -6.55 -13.30
N THR A 8 29.42 -6.86 -12.21
CA THR A 8 30.09 -8.13 -11.91
C THR A 8 29.73 -8.57 -10.50
N GLU A 9 30.00 -9.83 -10.15
CA GLU A 9 29.75 -10.33 -8.79
C GLU A 9 30.57 -9.63 -7.69
N GLU A 10 31.50 -8.74 -8.06
CA GLU A 10 32.29 -7.91 -7.15
C GLU A 10 31.63 -6.53 -6.96
N ASN A 11 31.39 -5.78 -8.05
CA ASN A 11 30.91 -4.40 -7.99
C ASN A 11 29.37 -4.23 -7.88
N PHE A 12 28.58 -5.30 -8.06
CA PHE A 12 27.11 -5.23 -8.09
C PHE A 12 26.49 -4.57 -6.85
N ASP A 13 25.63 -3.56 -7.07
CA ASP A 13 24.87 -2.84 -6.05
C ASP A 13 23.38 -3.21 -6.07
N TYR A 14 22.85 -3.66 -4.93
CA TYR A 14 21.44 -4.03 -4.79
C TYR A 14 20.49 -2.82 -4.77
N GLU A 15 20.89 -1.65 -4.25
CA GLU A 15 20.04 -0.45 -4.23
C GLU A 15 19.79 0.05 -5.66
N GLU A 16 20.85 0.18 -6.45
CA GLU A 16 20.77 0.65 -7.83
C GLU A 16 19.96 -0.31 -8.72
N ALA A 17 20.23 -1.62 -8.62
CA ALA A 17 19.43 -2.64 -9.31
C ALA A 17 17.94 -2.58 -8.96
N LEU A 18 17.61 -2.36 -7.67
CA LEU A 18 16.22 -2.27 -7.22
C LEU A 18 15.55 -0.94 -7.61
N LEU A 19 16.30 0.15 -7.79
CA LEU A 19 15.78 1.40 -8.34
C LEU A 19 15.49 1.28 -9.84
N ILE A 20 16.42 0.71 -10.62
CA ILE A 20 16.23 0.46 -12.07
C ILE A 20 15.00 -0.44 -12.30
N LEU A 21 14.81 -1.48 -11.48
CA LEU A 21 13.62 -2.33 -11.56
C LEU A 21 12.31 -1.66 -11.11
N LYS A 22 12.36 -0.60 -10.28
CA LYS A 22 11.16 0.22 -9.95
C LYS A 22 10.79 1.13 -11.11
N GLU A 23 11.79 1.78 -11.72
CA GLU A 23 11.63 2.61 -12.92
C GLU A 23 11.09 1.78 -14.10
N ALA A 24 11.67 0.61 -14.38
CA ALA A 24 11.18 -0.31 -15.41
C ALA A 24 9.75 -0.80 -15.16
N ALA A 25 9.37 -1.05 -13.89
CA ALA A 25 8.00 -1.45 -13.54
C ALA A 25 6.97 -0.32 -13.76
N ASP A 26 7.35 0.94 -13.54
CA ASP A 26 6.51 2.09 -13.89
C ASP A 26 6.50 2.35 -15.42
N GLY A 27 7.62 2.06 -16.11
CA GLY A 27 7.72 2.04 -17.57
C GLY A 27 6.74 1.07 -18.24
N ASP A 28 6.65 -0.17 -17.76
CA ASP A 28 5.63 -1.15 -18.20
C ASP A 28 4.20 -0.58 -18.08
N ARG A 29 3.96 0.22 -17.03
CA ARG A 29 2.69 0.90 -16.75
C ARG A 29 2.52 2.21 -17.52
N ARG A 30 3.48 2.63 -18.36
CA ARG A 30 3.50 3.94 -19.02
C ARG A 30 3.37 5.11 -18.04
N ILE A 31 4.07 5.02 -16.90
CA ILE A 31 4.23 6.10 -15.91
C ILE A 31 5.66 6.60 -16.04
N ILE A 32 5.84 7.89 -16.35
CA ILE A 32 7.19 8.47 -16.50
C ILE A 32 7.77 8.72 -15.10
N TRP A 33 9.04 8.41 -14.92
CA TRP A 33 9.73 8.45 -13.62
C TRP A 33 10.88 9.46 -13.66
N SER A 34 11.12 10.14 -12.55
CA SER A 34 12.26 11.06 -12.38
C SER A 34 12.75 11.02 -10.93
N LYS A 35 14.07 10.95 -10.76
CA LYS A 35 14.75 10.91 -9.46
C LYS A 35 15.62 12.15 -9.31
N ASN A 36 15.28 12.99 -8.33
CA ASN A 36 16.18 14.02 -7.83
C ASN A 36 16.87 13.49 -6.56
N ALA A 37 18.19 13.27 -6.65
CA ALA A 37 18.98 12.75 -5.55
C ALA A 37 19.17 13.76 -4.41
N GLU A 38 19.43 15.02 -4.74
CA GLU A 38 19.69 16.12 -3.81
C GLU A 38 18.45 16.41 -2.93
N ALA A 39 17.29 16.53 -3.57
CA ALA A 39 16.00 16.72 -2.92
C ALA A 39 15.44 15.43 -2.27
N LYS A 40 16.21 14.32 -2.27
CA LYS A 40 15.79 12.99 -1.80
C LYS A 40 14.37 12.61 -2.27
N LYS A 41 14.06 12.83 -3.57
CA LYS A 41 12.71 12.74 -4.13
C LYS A 41 12.62 11.93 -5.43
N ILE A 42 11.62 11.05 -5.49
CA ILE A 42 11.11 10.42 -6.70
C ILE A 42 9.81 11.13 -7.10
N THR A 43 9.69 11.51 -8.38
CA THR A 43 8.46 12.06 -8.96
C THR A 43 8.02 11.17 -10.11
N ARG A 44 6.73 10.78 -10.09
CA ARG A 44 6.09 9.88 -11.05
C ARG A 44 5.01 10.67 -11.79
N TYR A 45 4.86 10.50 -13.10
CA TYR A 45 3.96 11.29 -13.92
C TYR A 45 2.99 10.36 -14.68
N ASP A 46 1.69 10.49 -14.41
CA ASP A 46 0.60 9.80 -15.11
C ASP A 46 -0.34 10.84 -15.76
N LEU A 47 0.24 11.62 -16.67
CA LEU A 47 -0.44 12.67 -17.44
C LEU A 47 -1.43 12.15 -18.52
N PRO A 48 -1.27 10.94 -19.12
CA PRO A 48 -2.22 10.42 -20.11
C PRO A 48 -3.61 10.05 -19.55
N ALA A 49 -3.78 9.98 -18.23
CA ALA A 49 -4.86 9.27 -17.54
C ALA A 49 -6.33 9.67 -17.87
N LEU A 50 -6.53 10.75 -18.64
CA LEU A 50 -7.84 11.21 -19.13
C LEU A 50 -7.87 11.67 -20.60
N GLN A 51 -6.74 11.66 -21.33
CA GLN A 51 -6.73 12.05 -22.75
C GLN A 51 -7.22 10.95 -23.70
N GLN A 52 -7.55 9.78 -23.18
CA GLN A 52 -8.15 8.69 -23.94
C GLN A 52 -9.36 8.13 -23.19
N GLU A 53 -10.51 8.07 -23.87
CA GLU A 53 -11.68 7.29 -23.43
C GLU A 53 -11.45 5.77 -23.62
N THR A 54 -10.23 5.28 -23.37
CA THR A 54 -9.90 3.85 -23.40
C THR A 54 -10.72 3.13 -22.35
N SER A 55 -11.78 2.47 -22.83
CA SER A 55 -12.75 1.70 -22.04
C SER A 55 -12.19 0.41 -21.44
N GLN A 56 -10.92 0.11 -21.68
CA GLN A 56 -10.21 -1.05 -21.14
C GLN A 56 -9.34 -0.67 -19.92
N PRO A 57 -9.28 -1.52 -18.87
CA PRO A 57 -8.38 -1.29 -17.74
C PRO A 57 -6.91 -1.31 -18.18
N ARG A 58 -6.10 -0.36 -17.69
CA ARG A 58 -4.63 -0.40 -17.84
C ARG A 58 -4.11 -1.64 -17.13
N ASN A 59 -3.36 -2.49 -17.83
CA ASN A 59 -2.68 -3.61 -17.17
C ASN A 59 -1.59 -3.06 -16.25
N LEU A 60 -1.70 -3.31 -14.93
CA LEU A 60 -0.70 -2.89 -13.94
C LEU A 60 0.27 -4.00 -13.54
N LEU A 61 0.13 -5.21 -14.10
CA LEU A 61 1.10 -6.28 -13.94
C LEU A 61 2.43 -5.88 -14.57
N SER A 62 3.49 -5.90 -13.77
CA SER A 62 4.87 -5.87 -14.25
C SER A 62 5.60 -7.12 -13.78
N SER A 63 6.36 -7.79 -14.65
CA SER A 63 7.30 -8.84 -14.23
C SER A 63 8.46 -8.27 -13.40
N HIS A 64 8.76 -6.96 -13.53
CA HIS A 64 9.80 -6.29 -12.75
C HIS A 64 9.45 -6.19 -11.26
N ASP A 65 8.16 -6.17 -10.87
CA ASP A 65 7.74 -6.32 -9.45
C ASP A 65 8.26 -7.63 -8.84
N TYR A 66 8.19 -8.72 -9.63
CA TYR A 66 8.61 -10.04 -9.23
C TYR A 66 10.14 -10.15 -9.24
N LEU A 67 10.82 -9.52 -10.20
CA LEU A 67 12.29 -9.40 -10.17
C LEU A 67 12.74 -8.64 -8.92
N GLN A 68 12.11 -7.51 -8.55
CA GLN A 68 12.42 -6.81 -7.31
C GLN A 68 12.32 -7.71 -6.07
N GLN A 69 11.31 -8.59 -5.99
CA GLN A 69 11.20 -9.56 -4.89
C GLN A 69 12.32 -10.61 -4.91
N ALA A 70 12.72 -11.12 -6.09
CA ALA A 70 13.82 -12.07 -6.22
C ALA A 70 15.18 -11.45 -5.86
N ILE A 71 15.46 -10.23 -6.34
CA ILE A 71 16.68 -9.48 -6.02
C ILE A 71 16.72 -9.08 -4.54
N ASN A 72 15.59 -8.69 -3.94
CA ASN A 72 15.53 -8.39 -2.51
C ASN A 72 15.70 -9.65 -1.63
N MET A 73 15.34 -10.85 -2.10
CA MET A 73 15.69 -12.10 -1.44
C MET A 73 17.21 -12.36 -1.47
N CYS A 74 17.88 -12.13 -2.61
CA CYS A 74 19.34 -12.21 -2.67
C CYS A 74 20.01 -11.18 -1.75
N ARG A 75 19.49 -9.94 -1.71
CA ARG A 75 19.93 -8.88 -0.79
C ARG A 75 19.75 -9.28 0.68
N GLY A 76 18.57 -9.80 1.06
CA GLY A 76 18.31 -10.27 2.43
C GLY A 76 19.20 -11.45 2.83
N ALA A 77 19.57 -12.32 1.90
CA ALA A 77 20.55 -13.37 2.15
C ALA A 77 21.99 -12.82 2.27
N ASP A 78 22.36 -11.78 1.51
CA ASP A 78 23.66 -11.10 1.62
C ASP A 78 23.79 -10.42 2.99
N GLU A 79 22.71 -9.81 3.49
CA GLU A 79 22.64 -9.26 4.84
C GLU A 79 22.86 -10.32 5.93
N ILE A 80 22.20 -11.49 5.83
CA ILE A 80 22.40 -12.60 6.79
C ILE A 80 23.84 -13.12 6.70
N ALA A 81 24.37 -13.38 5.51
CA ALA A 81 25.74 -13.86 5.33
C ALA A 81 26.78 -12.85 5.84
N ALA A 82 26.56 -11.55 5.63
CA ALA A 82 27.42 -10.49 6.13
C ALA A 82 27.40 -10.35 7.66
N ALA A 83 26.26 -10.62 8.31
CA ALA A 83 26.08 -10.50 9.76
C ALA A 83 26.40 -11.78 10.56
N MET A 84 26.46 -12.94 9.90
CA MET A 84 26.61 -14.26 10.55
C MET A 84 27.92 -15.00 10.21
N LEU A 85 28.64 -14.63 9.15
CA LEU A 85 29.90 -15.28 8.75
C LEU A 85 31.12 -14.38 8.87
N GLU A 86 32.26 -15.00 9.14
CA GLU A 86 33.57 -14.37 9.03
C GLU A 86 34.25 -14.61 7.69
N ASN A 87 35.30 -13.82 7.41
CA ASN A 87 36.17 -14.04 6.27
C ASN A 87 36.97 -15.35 6.43
N PRO A 88 37.22 -16.12 5.35
CA PRO A 88 36.83 -15.88 3.96
C PRO A 88 35.45 -16.45 3.58
N ALA A 89 34.78 -17.19 4.48
CA ALA A 89 33.50 -17.85 4.19
C ALA A 89 32.41 -16.86 3.77
N ARG A 90 32.33 -15.71 4.45
CA ARG A 90 31.49 -14.56 4.11
C ARG A 90 31.62 -14.19 2.63
N GLU A 91 32.80 -13.73 2.19
CA GLU A 91 33.01 -13.24 0.82
C GLU A 91 32.93 -14.33 -0.28
N LYS A 92 32.86 -15.62 0.09
CA LYS A 92 32.47 -16.70 -0.83
C LYS A 92 30.94 -16.73 -1.04
N VAL A 93 30.17 -16.78 0.05
CA VAL A 93 28.69 -16.84 -0.01
C VAL A 93 28.12 -15.55 -0.62
N ARG A 94 28.66 -14.39 -0.24
CA ARG A 94 28.22 -13.09 -0.74
C ARG A 94 28.39 -12.94 -2.25
N ARG A 95 29.54 -13.35 -2.81
CA ARG A 95 29.75 -13.40 -4.28
C ARG A 95 28.79 -14.35 -4.98
N GLN A 96 28.50 -15.54 -4.42
CA GLN A 96 27.50 -16.44 -4.98
C GLN A 96 26.10 -15.81 -5.03
N LEU A 97 25.71 -15.05 -4.00
CA LEU A 97 24.43 -14.34 -3.95
C LEU A 97 24.37 -13.16 -4.94
N LYS A 98 25.45 -12.37 -5.07
CA LYS A 98 25.57 -11.32 -6.10
C LYS A 98 25.52 -11.90 -7.52
N LYS A 99 26.29 -12.96 -7.81
CA LYS A 99 26.27 -13.68 -9.10
C LYS A 99 24.87 -14.18 -9.43
N LYS A 100 24.15 -14.71 -8.44
CA LYS A 100 22.77 -15.17 -8.60
C LYS A 100 21.80 -14.02 -8.89
N ALA A 101 21.97 -12.88 -8.22
CA ALA A 101 21.18 -11.67 -8.50
C ALA A 101 21.40 -11.15 -9.93
N LEU A 102 22.64 -11.16 -10.42
CA LEU A 102 22.96 -10.80 -11.81
C LEU A 102 22.28 -11.72 -12.82
N VAL A 103 22.42 -13.04 -12.68
CA VAL A 103 21.75 -14.01 -13.57
C VAL A 103 20.23 -13.84 -13.57
N ILE A 104 19.62 -13.44 -12.43
CA ILE A 104 18.19 -13.14 -12.34
C ILE A 104 17.82 -11.84 -13.08
N LEU A 105 18.67 -10.82 -13.08
CA LEU A 105 18.46 -9.59 -13.87
C LEU A 105 18.61 -9.85 -15.38
N GLU A 106 19.63 -10.61 -15.77
CA GLU A 106 19.96 -10.94 -17.16
C GLU A 106 18.89 -11.84 -17.79
N THR A 107 18.45 -12.89 -17.09
CA THR A 107 17.43 -13.84 -17.60
C THR A 107 16.00 -13.34 -17.43
N GLY A 108 15.76 -12.40 -16.52
CA GLY A 108 14.46 -11.77 -16.30
C GLY A 108 13.36 -12.72 -15.81
N LEU A 109 12.10 -12.36 -16.11
CA LEU A 109 10.92 -13.18 -15.81
C LEU A 109 9.88 -13.10 -16.94
N PRO A 110 8.97 -14.10 -17.07
CA PRO A 110 7.94 -14.12 -18.12
C PRO A 110 7.00 -12.90 -18.07
N ARG A 111 7.23 -11.93 -18.96
CA ARG A 111 6.62 -10.58 -18.92
C ARG A 111 5.10 -10.55 -18.76
N TYR A 112 4.39 -11.53 -19.30
CA TYR A 112 2.92 -11.55 -19.36
C TYR A 112 2.25 -12.72 -18.59
N ASN A 113 2.98 -13.42 -17.72
CA ASN A 113 2.44 -14.59 -17.01
C ASN A 113 2.68 -14.49 -15.49
N GLU A 114 1.73 -13.86 -14.77
CA GLU A 114 1.77 -13.68 -13.31
C GLU A 114 1.90 -15.03 -12.58
N ASP A 115 1.25 -16.09 -13.07
CA ASP A 115 1.30 -17.44 -12.52
C ASP A 115 2.70 -18.06 -12.64
N ALA A 116 3.38 -17.86 -13.76
CA ALA A 116 4.77 -18.26 -13.95
C ALA A 116 5.70 -17.45 -13.04
N CYS A 117 5.53 -16.13 -12.95
CA CYS A 117 6.29 -15.28 -12.03
C CYS A 117 6.11 -15.71 -10.55
N ARG A 118 4.89 -16.06 -10.13
CA ARG A 118 4.61 -16.62 -8.80
C ARG A 118 5.26 -18.00 -8.58
N LYS A 119 5.36 -18.85 -9.61
CA LYS A 119 6.09 -20.13 -9.54
C LYS A 119 7.61 -19.91 -9.43
N SER A 120 8.18 -19.01 -10.23
CA SER A 120 9.60 -18.66 -10.18
C SER A 120 10.00 -18.08 -8.82
N LEU A 121 9.20 -17.18 -8.23
CA LEU A 121 9.47 -16.68 -6.87
C LEU A 121 9.53 -17.77 -5.81
N LYS A 122 8.69 -18.81 -5.89
CA LYS A 122 8.78 -19.95 -4.97
C LYS A 122 10.07 -20.74 -5.15
N ARG A 123 10.47 -20.98 -6.41
CA ARG A 123 11.73 -21.65 -6.74
C ARG A 123 12.92 -20.86 -6.18
N PHE A 124 13.00 -19.56 -6.47
CA PHE A 124 14.06 -18.68 -5.95
C PHE A 124 14.07 -18.60 -4.42
N ASN A 125 12.92 -18.52 -3.74
CA ASN A 125 12.90 -18.55 -2.27
C ASN A 125 13.47 -19.86 -1.71
N THR A 126 13.06 -21.00 -2.27
CA THR A 126 13.61 -22.31 -1.89
C THR A 126 15.12 -22.36 -2.10
N GLU A 127 15.60 -22.06 -3.32
CA GLU A 127 17.03 -22.14 -3.62
C GLU A 127 17.89 -21.18 -2.75
N VAL A 128 17.37 -20.00 -2.39
CA VAL A 128 18.08 -19.04 -1.51
C VAL A 128 18.05 -19.51 -0.05
N CYS A 129 16.94 -20.08 0.42
CA CYS A 129 16.87 -20.69 1.76
C CYS A 129 17.79 -21.93 1.87
N GLU A 130 17.93 -22.72 0.79
CA GLU A 130 18.84 -23.87 0.72
C GLU A 130 20.32 -23.44 0.73
N MET A 131 20.68 -22.35 0.03
CA MET A 131 22.01 -21.74 0.15
C MET A 131 22.28 -21.26 1.59
N LEU A 132 21.34 -20.52 2.19
CA LEU A 132 21.47 -20.07 3.58
C LEU A 132 21.56 -21.25 4.56
N GLN A 133 20.79 -22.32 4.37
CA GLN A 133 20.87 -23.52 5.22
C GLN A 133 22.23 -24.19 5.11
N ARG A 134 22.68 -24.48 3.88
CA ARG A 134 23.95 -25.19 3.64
C ARG A 134 25.17 -24.41 4.14
N ASP A 135 25.23 -23.11 3.85
CA ASP A 135 26.47 -22.32 3.98
C ASP A 135 26.48 -21.34 5.17
N VAL A 136 25.35 -21.12 5.86
CA VAL A 136 25.24 -20.07 6.90
C VAL A 136 24.50 -20.52 8.17
N LEU A 137 23.39 -21.25 8.05
CA LEU A 137 22.46 -21.60 9.13
C LEU A 137 22.11 -23.11 9.14
N PRO A 138 23.10 -24.03 9.18
CA PRO A 138 22.89 -25.46 9.00
C PRO A 138 22.08 -26.16 10.10
N SER A 139 21.92 -25.52 11.26
CA SER A 139 21.10 -26.01 12.37
C SER A 139 19.61 -25.67 12.24
N LEU A 140 19.21 -24.76 11.35
CA LEU A 140 17.85 -24.25 11.28
C LEU A 140 17.04 -24.92 10.14
N PRO A 141 15.73 -25.16 10.31
CA PRO A 141 14.86 -25.66 9.24
C PRO A 141 14.55 -24.57 8.20
N LEU A 142 14.37 -24.96 6.95
CA LEU A 142 14.11 -24.03 5.83
C LEU A 142 12.92 -23.08 6.04
N ASN A 143 11.90 -23.48 6.81
CA ASN A 143 10.78 -22.60 7.15
C ASN A 143 11.22 -21.41 8.02
N GLU A 144 12.03 -21.68 9.04
CA GLU A 144 12.56 -20.66 9.96
C GLU A 144 13.58 -19.76 9.24
N ILE A 145 14.44 -20.35 8.41
CA ILE A 145 15.34 -19.59 7.52
C ILE A 145 14.53 -18.69 6.57
N SER A 146 13.41 -19.17 6.01
CA SER A 146 12.53 -18.36 5.17
C SER A 146 11.87 -17.21 5.94
N GLU A 147 11.52 -17.39 7.22
CA GLU A 147 10.99 -16.31 8.08
C GLU A 147 12.07 -15.28 8.46
N LEU A 148 13.28 -15.74 8.79
CA LEU A 148 14.44 -14.88 9.05
C LEU A 148 14.85 -14.10 7.78
N LEU A 149 14.76 -14.72 6.61
CA LEU A 149 14.95 -14.04 5.33
C LEU A 149 13.89 -12.94 5.12
N ARG A 150 12.61 -13.16 5.51
CA ARG A 150 11.59 -12.10 5.49
C ARG A 150 11.89 -10.94 6.45
N LYS A 151 12.69 -11.15 7.50
CA LYS A 151 13.21 -10.07 8.36
C LYS A 151 14.40 -9.38 7.71
N ALA A 152 15.38 -10.12 7.20
CA ALA A 152 16.57 -9.54 6.56
C ALA A 152 16.20 -8.67 5.33
N GLU A 153 15.23 -9.10 4.53
CA GLU A 153 14.60 -8.31 3.46
C GLU A 153 14.07 -6.92 3.90
N ALA A 154 13.83 -6.73 5.19
CA ALA A 154 13.28 -5.52 5.79
C ALA A 154 14.30 -4.72 6.63
N TYR A 155 15.41 -5.34 7.05
CA TYR A 155 16.61 -4.64 7.55
C TYR A 155 17.42 -4.07 6.38
N ALA A 156 17.55 -4.81 5.28
CA ALA A 156 18.40 -4.46 4.15
C ALA A 156 18.20 -3.01 3.62
N PRO A 157 16.96 -2.48 3.52
CA PRO A 157 16.74 -1.10 3.10
C PRO A 157 17.23 -0.03 4.07
N ILE A 158 17.46 -0.32 5.36
CA ILE A 158 18.01 0.68 6.30
C ILE A 158 19.39 1.17 5.80
N GLY A 159 20.17 0.26 5.23
CA GLY A 159 21.45 0.56 4.57
C GLY A 159 21.34 1.11 3.14
N ASP A 160 20.14 1.44 2.62
CA ASP A 160 20.02 2.27 1.42
C ASP A 160 20.57 3.68 1.70
N ARG A 161 21.23 4.28 0.72
CA ARG A 161 21.86 5.62 0.84
C ARG A 161 20.82 6.72 1.06
N VAL A 162 19.62 6.57 0.50
CA VAL A 162 18.54 7.58 0.56
C VAL A 162 17.15 6.95 0.63
N HIS A 163 16.40 7.25 1.69
CA HIS A 163 14.96 6.95 1.73
C HIS A 163 14.15 8.03 1.01
N PHE A 164 13.97 7.85 -0.31
CA PHE A 164 13.28 8.81 -1.18
C PHE A 164 11.82 9.09 -0.75
N SER A 165 11.45 10.36 -0.69
CA SER A 165 10.05 10.81 -0.76
C SER A 165 9.43 10.48 -2.12
N VAL A 166 8.12 10.28 -2.17
CA VAL A 166 7.41 9.84 -3.39
C VAL A 166 6.32 10.84 -3.74
N SER A 167 6.39 11.39 -4.94
CA SER A 167 5.33 12.21 -5.53
C SER A 167 4.77 11.55 -6.78
N THR A 168 3.47 11.69 -7.02
CA THR A 168 2.80 11.21 -8.23
C THR A 168 1.86 12.30 -8.73
N ILE A 169 2.15 12.79 -9.95
CA ILE A 169 1.46 13.88 -10.62
C ILE A 169 0.53 13.27 -11.68
N THR A 170 -0.77 13.51 -11.53
CA THR A 170 -1.84 12.85 -12.30
C THR A 170 -2.83 13.88 -12.80
N ARG A 171 -3.31 13.76 -14.04
CA ARG A 171 -4.37 14.63 -14.59
C ARG A 171 -5.76 14.12 -14.19
N ILE A 172 -6.59 14.97 -13.59
CA ILE A 172 -7.94 14.68 -13.10
C ILE A 172 -8.91 15.79 -13.55
N GLY A 173 -9.64 15.52 -14.63
CA GLY A 173 -10.29 16.56 -15.42
C GLY A 173 -9.25 17.51 -15.99
N ASP A 174 -9.55 18.79 -15.97
CA ASP A 174 -8.60 19.86 -16.33
C ASP A 174 -7.59 20.15 -15.20
N ASN A 175 -7.77 19.57 -14.01
CA ASN A 175 -6.86 19.74 -12.88
C ASN A 175 -5.64 18.81 -12.98
N ILE A 176 -4.47 19.32 -12.60
CA ILE A 176 -3.28 18.49 -12.36
C ILE A 176 -3.14 18.33 -10.85
N ILE A 177 -3.05 17.09 -10.36
CA ILE A 177 -3.06 16.74 -8.94
C ILE A 177 -1.74 16.07 -8.55
N SER A 178 -1.12 16.55 -7.48
CA SER A 178 0.09 16.02 -6.83
C SER A 178 -0.32 15.22 -5.60
N GLN A 179 -0.11 13.91 -5.61
CA GLN A 179 -0.06 13.07 -4.41
C GLN A 179 1.40 12.99 -3.94
N THR A 180 1.75 13.60 -2.80
CA THR A 180 3.13 13.56 -2.29
C THR A 180 3.18 13.00 -0.87
N ASP A 181 4.04 12.01 -0.65
CA ASP A 181 4.27 11.33 0.63
C ASP A 181 5.74 11.47 1.03
N VAL A 182 5.96 12.15 2.16
CA VAL A 182 7.28 12.42 2.75
C VAL A 182 7.49 11.49 3.95
N PRO A 183 8.58 10.72 4.03
CA PRO A 183 8.83 9.82 5.15
C PRO A 183 8.87 10.56 6.48
N ILE A 184 8.20 10.04 7.51
CA ILE A 184 8.37 10.51 8.88
C ILE A 184 9.57 9.79 9.48
N THR A 185 10.68 10.51 9.54
CA THR A 185 11.94 10.08 10.17
C THR A 185 12.11 10.80 11.52
N GLY A 186 13.33 10.87 12.08
CA GLY A 186 13.62 11.58 13.32
C GLY A 186 13.08 10.87 14.57
N THR A 187 13.93 10.12 15.26
CA THR A 187 13.57 9.39 16.50
C THR A 187 13.46 10.32 17.71
N THR A 188 12.72 9.92 18.76
CA THR A 188 12.67 10.65 20.04
C THR A 188 14.00 10.49 20.81
N GLY A 189 14.28 11.37 21.77
CA GLY A 189 15.47 11.21 22.64
C GLY A 189 15.48 9.87 23.39
N ASN A 190 14.31 9.42 23.85
CA ASN A 190 14.13 8.11 24.47
C ASN A 190 14.33 6.96 23.46
N GLN A 191 13.81 7.06 22.23
CA GLN A 191 14.08 6.09 21.17
C GLN A 191 15.58 6.00 20.87
N LYS A 192 16.30 7.13 20.82
CA LYS A 192 17.77 7.11 20.69
C LYS A 192 18.44 6.39 21.85
N GLN A 193 18.02 6.60 23.10
CA GLN A 193 18.56 5.84 24.24
C GLN A 193 18.26 4.34 24.15
N LEU A 194 17.05 3.95 23.71
CA LEU A 194 16.68 2.55 23.47
C LEU A 194 17.50 1.90 22.35
N LEU A 195 17.85 2.67 21.31
CA LEU A 195 18.63 2.22 20.16
C LEU A 195 20.15 2.23 20.43
N LEU A 196 20.66 3.18 21.21
CA LEU A 196 22.07 3.24 21.65
C LEU A 196 22.42 2.12 22.62
N HIS A 197 21.58 1.91 23.64
CA HIS A 197 21.82 0.92 24.70
C HIS A 197 21.12 -0.42 24.42
N TYR A 198 20.88 -0.73 23.14
CA TYR A 198 20.09 -1.88 22.66
C TYR A 198 20.48 -3.21 23.31
N ALA A 199 21.78 -3.44 23.53
CA ALA A 199 22.32 -4.69 24.08
C ALA A 199 21.79 -5.05 25.49
N HIS A 200 21.24 -4.07 26.21
CA HIS A 200 20.62 -4.26 27.53
C HIS A 200 19.08 -4.15 27.51
N GLN A 201 18.47 -3.94 26.33
CA GLN A 201 17.03 -3.72 26.21
C GLN A 201 16.27 -5.03 25.99
N SER A 202 15.21 -5.23 26.76
CA SER A 202 14.32 -6.41 26.64
C SER A 202 13.70 -6.57 25.25
N TRP A 203 13.52 -5.50 24.47
CA TRP A 203 13.00 -5.63 23.09
C TRP A 203 14.01 -6.25 22.11
N TYR A 204 15.30 -6.03 22.34
CA TYR A 204 16.39 -6.54 21.51
C TYR A 204 16.78 -7.97 21.94
N LEU A 205 16.85 -8.22 23.25
CA LEU A 205 17.16 -9.55 23.80
C LEU A 205 16.08 -10.60 23.45
N ASN A 206 14.84 -10.16 23.19
CA ASN A 206 13.74 -11.01 22.70
C ASN A 206 13.74 -11.23 21.17
N LEU A 207 14.72 -10.69 20.41
CA LEU A 207 14.88 -10.98 18.99
C LEU A 207 15.66 -12.28 18.79
N HIS A 208 15.40 -13.01 17.70
CA HIS A 208 16.20 -14.18 17.31
C HIS A 208 17.68 -13.77 17.07
N PRO A 209 18.70 -14.59 17.39
CA PRO A 209 20.11 -14.20 17.25
C PRO A 209 20.53 -13.68 15.86
N VAL A 210 19.94 -14.21 14.77
CA VAL A 210 20.16 -13.66 13.41
C VAL A 210 19.55 -12.27 13.26
N GLU A 211 18.38 -12.00 13.85
CA GLU A 211 17.77 -10.67 13.86
C GLU A 211 18.52 -9.68 14.78
N GLN A 212 19.10 -10.17 15.88
CA GLN A 212 20.05 -9.40 16.70
C GLN A 212 21.31 -9.02 15.90
N ALA A 213 21.90 -9.95 15.16
CA ALA A 213 23.07 -9.69 14.31
C ALA A 213 22.76 -8.69 13.17
N LEU A 214 21.60 -8.84 12.52
CA LEU A 214 21.10 -7.88 11.53
C LEU A 214 20.88 -6.49 12.14
N PHE A 215 20.24 -6.39 13.31
CA PHE A 215 20.08 -5.10 13.99
C PHE A 215 21.44 -4.44 14.28
N ARG A 216 22.41 -5.19 14.82
CA ARG A 216 23.75 -4.67 15.13
C ARG A 216 24.46 -4.07 13.92
N LYS A 217 24.34 -4.70 12.74
CA LYS A 217 24.94 -4.18 11.49
C LYS A 217 24.35 -2.83 11.05
N HIS A 218 23.09 -2.55 11.39
CA HIS A 218 22.37 -1.34 10.99
C HIS A 218 22.16 -0.34 12.14
N ALA A 219 22.74 -0.60 13.32
CA ALA A 219 22.47 0.17 14.55
C ALA A 219 22.86 1.65 14.42
N ASP A 220 24.02 1.94 13.83
CA ASP A 220 24.51 3.32 13.65
C ASP A 220 23.61 4.11 12.69
N VAL A 221 23.24 3.51 11.56
CA VAL A 221 22.35 4.12 10.54
C VAL A 221 20.94 4.37 11.08
N LEU A 222 20.50 3.59 12.08
CA LEU A 222 19.24 3.86 12.79
C LEU A 222 19.28 5.07 13.73
N LEU A 223 20.47 5.60 14.05
CA LEU A 223 20.67 6.79 14.88
C LEU A 223 20.82 8.08 14.06
N GLU A 224 21.07 7.97 12.75
CA GLU A 224 21.19 9.07 11.75
C GLU A 224 19.87 9.81 11.49
N ASP A 225 18.74 9.34 12.01
CA ASP A 225 17.43 10.00 11.99
C ASP A 225 16.78 10.24 10.60
N ASP A 226 17.34 9.75 9.48
CA ASP A 226 16.80 9.98 8.12
C ASP A 226 16.35 8.70 7.37
N ARG A 227 16.07 7.62 8.12
CA ARG A 227 15.45 6.38 7.63
C ARG A 227 14.02 6.22 8.16
N VAL A 228 13.17 5.52 7.39
CA VAL A 228 11.84 5.06 7.81
C VAL A 228 11.82 3.53 7.90
N LEU A 229 11.34 2.99 9.02
CA LEU A 229 11.36 1.54 9.23
C LEU A 229 10.32 0.81 8.37
N SER A 230 10.68 -0.38 7.87
CA SER A 230 9.73 -1.27 7.21
C SER A 230 8.64 -1.76 8.19
N THR A 231 7.41 -1.93 7.69
CA THR A 231 6.29 -2.54 8.44
C THR A 231 6.57 -3.97 8.97
N TYR A 232 7.63 -4.63 8.52
CA TYR A 232 8.05 -5.95 9.00
C TYR A 232 8.92 -5.89 10.28
N LEU A 233 9.54 -4.74 10.59
CA LEU A 233 10.41 -4.53 11.76
C LEU A 233 9.62 -4.23 13.05
N ARG A 234 8.58 -5.03 13.33
CA ARG A 234 7.55 -4.75 14.35
C ARG A 234 8.01 -4.81 15.80
N CYS A 235 9.25 -5.23 16.05
CA CYS A 235 9.83 -5.37 17.39
C CYS A 235 10.87 -4.28 17.70
N VAL A 236 11.32 -3.52 16.70
CA VAL A 236 12.28 -2.41 16.81
C VAL A 236 11.54 -1.13 17.24
N PRO A 237 12.15 -0.26 18.09
CA PRO A 237 11.63 1.08 18.39
C PRO A 237 11.60 1.96 17.13
N GLY A 238 10.53 2.72 16.92
CA GLY A 238 10.37 3.62 15.78
C GLY A 238 9.05 3.46 15.04
N LEU A 239 8.60 4.56 14.43
CA LEU A 239 7.51 4.57 13.45
C LEU A 239 7.88 3.75 12.20
N ARG A 240 6.89 3.03 11.68
CA ARG A 240 7.04 2.06 10.58
C ARG A 240 6.03 2.36 9.47
N ASN A 241 6.45 2.30 8.21
CA ASN A 241 5.67 2.72 7.05
C ASN A 241 4.94 4.06 7.31
N ALA A 242 5.66 5.05 7.82
CA ALA A 242 5.10 6.31 8.28
C ALA A 242 5.45 7.45 7.31
N TYR A 243 4.43 8.16 6.82
CA TYR A 243 4.59 9.25 5.88
C TYR A 243 3.56 10.36 6.16
N THR A 244 4.01 11.61 6.08
CA THR A 244 3.11 12.77 5.96
C THR A 244 2.69 12.86 4.50
N LYS A 245 1.39 12.89 4.25
CA LYS A 245 0.79 12.92 2.91
C LYS A 245 0.14 14.27 2.65
N THR A 246 0.49 14.87 1.51
CA THR A 246 -0.11 16.11 1.02
C THR A 246 -0.73 15.87 -0.36
N LEU A 247 -1.94 16.39 -0.56
CA LEU A 247 -2.62 16.41 -1.84
C LEU A 247 -2.71 17.87 -2.32
N GLU A 248 -2.07 18.19 -3.44
CA GLU A 248 -2.02 19.55 -4.00
C GLU A 248 -2.67 19.58 -5.39
N LYS A 249 -3.42 20.64 -5.71
CA LYS A 249 -3.68 21.02 -7.11
C LYS A 249 -2.50 21.86 -7.60
N LEU A 250 -1.93 21.47 -8.74
CA LEU A 250 -0.88 22.21 -9.43
C LEU A 250 -1.49 23.11 -10.51
N THR A 251 -0.99 24.34 -10.62
CA THR A 251 -1.07 25.12 -11.86
C THR A 251 0.23 24.90 -12.62
N VAL A 252 0.11 24.69 -13.92
CA VAL A 252 1.24 24.46 -14.84
C VAL A 252 1.10 25.43 -16.01
N ASP A 253 2.20 26.02 -16.45
CA ASP A 253 2.23 26.91 -17.62
C ASP A 253 2.43 26.17 -18.95
N ASP A 254 2.41 26.92 -20.06
CA ASP A 254 2.56 26.39 -21.42
C ASP A 254 3.94 25.74 -21.67
N SER A 255 4.94 26.01 -20.82
CA SER A 255 6.27 25.38 -20.85
C SER A 255 6.36 24.10 -20.00
N GLY A 256 5.28 23.72 -19.31
CA GLY A 256 5.23 22.56 -18.43
C GLY A 256 5.74 22.80 -17.02
N ASN A 257 6.06 24.04 -16.64
CA ASN A 257 6.58 24.38 -15.32
C ASN A 257 5.46 24.63 -14.30
N VAL A 258 5.68 24.20 -13.04
CA VAL A 258 4.69 24.34 -11.96
C VAL A 258 4.74 25.75 -11.37
N THR A 259 3.76 26.58 -11.74
CA THR A 259 3.70 28.01 -11.36
C THR A 259 2.96 28.26 -10.04
N ASN A 260 2.06 27.37 -9.62
CA ASN A 260 1.35 27.48 -8.35
C ASN A 260 1.00 26.10 -7.76
N LYS A 261 0.82 26.05 -6.43
CA LYS A 261 0.36 24.87 -5.69
C LYS A 261 -0.71 25.27 -4.68
N ILE A 262 -1.88 24.64 -4.77
CA ILE A 262 -2.99 24.84 -3.86
C ILE A 262 -3.17 23.55 -3.04
N PRO A 263 -2.89 23.56 -1.72
CA PRO A 263 -3.11 22.37 -0.88
C PRO A 263 -4.61 22.10 -0.76
N LEU A 264 -5.02 20.85 -1.00
CA LEU A 264 -6.43 20.42 -0.95
C LEU A 264 -6.76 19.64 0.32
N THR A 265 -5.82 18.84 0.80
CA THR A 265 -5.83 18.20 2.14
C THR A 265 -4.42 17.73 2.49
N SER A 266 -4.15 17.56 3.77
CA SER A 266 -3.01 16.78 4.27
C SER A 266 -3.47 15.87 5.40
N TYR A 267 -2.73 14.79 5.62
CA TYR A 267 -2.90 13.88 6.75
C TYR A 267 -1.68 12.96 6.82
N THR A 268 -1.53 12.26 7.94
CA THR A 268 -0.45 11.28 8.12
C THR A 268 -0.98 9.87 7.96
N HIS A 269 -0.10 8.92 7.60
CA HIS A 269 -0.42 7.51 7.74
C HIS A 269 0.76 6.72 8.31
N SER A 270 0.47 5.61 8.99
CA SER A 270 1.50 4.76 9.62
C SER A 270 1.07 3.29 9.71
N ALA A 271 2.04 2.37 9.86
CA ALA A 271 1.76 1.08 10.48
C ALA A 271 1.43 1.27 11.98
N SER A 272 0.84 0.25 12.61
CA SER A 272 0.37 0.40 13.98
C SER A 272 1.49 0.73 14.96
N LEU A 273 1.22 1.68 15.86
CA LEU A 273 2.13 2.08 16.94
C LEU A 273 2.50 0.87 17.82
N ALA A 274 1.48 0.07 18.17
CA ALA A 274 1.62 -1.19 18.88
C ALA A 274 2.54 -2.19 18.14
N ALA A 275 3.57 -2.66 18.86
CA ALA A 275 4.45 -3.75 18.45
C ALA A 275 3.75 -5.13 18.50
N THR A 276 4.41 -6.16 17.98
CA THR A 276 3.96 -7.57 18.07
C THR A 276 4.56 -8.36 19.25
N HIS A 277 5.30 -7.69 20.15
CA HIS A 277 5.89 -8.31 21.35
C HIS A 277 4.84 -9.02 22.22
N SER A 278 5.21 -10.17 22.80
CA SER A 278 4.35 -10.95 23.71
C SER A 278 4.10 -10.23 25.03
N ASP A 279 5.13 -9.59 25.59
CA ASP A 279 4.99 -8.69 26.74
C ASP A 279 3.99 -7.56 26.43
N GLY A 280 3.11 -7.26 27.39
CA GLY A 280 2.14 -6.16 27.32
C GLY A 280 2.71 -4.81 27.76
N VAL A 281 3.71 -4.80 28.64
CA VAL A 281 4.35 -3.59 29.18
C VAL A 281 5.30 -3.01 28.13
N LEU A 282 6.27 -3.78 27.66
CA LEU A 282 7.19 -3.37 26.60
C LEU A 282 6.46 -2.93 25.31
N ARG A 283 5.38 -3.65 24.94
CA ARG A 283 4.55 -3.30 23.79
C ARG A 283 3.83 -1.96 23.94
N LEU A 284 3.50 -1.57 25.18
CA LEU A 284 2.92 -0.26 25.49
C LEU A 284 4.00 0.84 25.52
N GLN A 285 5.17 0.58 26.11
CA GLN A 285 6.31 1.48 26.09
C GLN A 285 6.68 1.87 24.65
N LEU A 286 6.90 0.87 23.79
CA LEU A 286 7.22 1.10 22.37
C LEU A 286 6.08 1.79 21.61
N ALA A 287 4.82 1.55 21.97
CA ALA A 287 3.70 2.26 21.36
C ALA A 287 3.60 3.72 21.79
N HIS A 288 3.97 4.04 23.03
CA HIS A 288 4.04 5.42 23.51
C HIS A 288 5.21 6.16 22.85
N GLU A 289 6.40 5.55 22.76
CA GLU A 289 7.53 6.15 22.04
C GLU A 289 7.22 6.40 20.55
N ASN A 290 6.56 5.45 19.89
CA ASN A 290 6.11 5.63 18.51
C ASN A 290 5.03 6.74 18.38
N TYR A 291 4.21 6.98 19.42
CA TYR A 291 3.30 8.13 19.46
C TYR A 291 4.05 9.45 19.66
N GLN A 292 5.03 9.50 20.58
CA GLN A 292 5.85 10.70 20.81
C GLN A 292 6.64 11.10 19.56
N GLN A 293 7.11 10.12 18.76
CA GLN A 293 7.73 10.39 17.46
C GLN A 293 6.75 11.04 16.48
N LEU A 294 5.49 10.59 16.47
CA LEU A 294 4.43 11.16 15.62
C LEU A 294 4.05 12.57 16.07
N CYS A 295 3.99 12.83 17.38
CA CYS A 295 3.82 14.18 17.94
C CYS A 295 5.00 15.10 17.57
N ARG A 296 6.23 14.60 17.60
CA ARG A 296 7.44 15.35 17.18
C ARG A 296 7.39 15.77 15.70
N ALA A 297 6.77 14.97 14.84
CA ALA A 297 6.59 15.28 13.42
C ALA A 297 5.54 16.37 13.15
N HIS A 298 4.68 16.69 14.13
CA HIS A 298 3.60 17.67 14.02
C HIS A 298 3.60 18.66 15.21
N PRO A 299 4.68 19.44 15.39
CA PRO A 299 4.84 20.32 16.55
C PRO A 299 3.72 21.37 16.63
N GLY A 300 3.18 21.58 17.83
CA GLY A 300 2.10 22.52 18.09
C GLY A 300 0.69 22.03 17.70
N LYS A 301 0.57 20.90 16.99
CA LYS A 301 -0.72 20.27 16.68
C LYS A 301 -1.04 19.10 17.62
N ASN A 302 -2.33 18.82 17.80
CA ASN A 302 -2.82 17.69 18.56
C ASN A 302 -3.02 16.46 17.65
N VAL A 303 -2.41 15.32 17.98
CA VAL A 303 -2.32 14.15 17.09
C VAL A 303 -3.42 13.13 17.38
N HIS A 304 -4.24 12.83 16.38
CA HIS A 304 -5.30 11.83 16.42
C HIS A 304 -4.91 10.57 15.62
N MET A 305 -5.20 9.39 16.18
CA MET A 305 -4.97 8.10 15.52
C MET A 305 -6.30 7.49 15.05
N LEU A 306 -6.51 7.39 13.73
CA LEU A 306 -7.58 6.60 13.14
C LEU A 306 -7.10 5.17 12.87
N THR A 307 -7.49 4.23 13.72
CA THR A 307 -7.21 2.81 13.51
C THR A 307 -8.31 2.09 12.73
N LEU A 308 -7.88 1.41 11.65
CA LEU A 308 -8.68 0.56 10.76
C LEU A 308 -8.73 -0.90 11.24
N CYS A 309 -8.25 -1.14 12.47
CA CYS A 309 -8.16 -2.43 13.16
C CYS A 309 -9.44 -2.75 13.95
N SER A 310 -9.70 -4.04 14.15
CA SER A 310 -10.91 -4.54 14.83
C SER A 310 -10.62 -4.97 16.26
N ARG A 311 -11.42 -4.47 17.19
CA ARG A 311 -11.38 -4.73 18.63
C ARG A 311 -12.55 -5.61 19.05
N VAL A 312 -12.31 -6.92 19.09
CA VAL A 312 -13.36 -7.94 19.25
C VAL A 312 -13.56 -8.27 20.74
N PRO A 313 -14.81 -8.36 21.23
CA PRO A 313 -15.08 -8.79 22.61
C PRO A 313 -14.67 -10.25 22.84
N MET A 314 -14.34 -10.57 24.10
CA MET A 314 -13.91 -11.91 24.54
C MET A 314 -12.68 -12.48 23.81
N GLN A 315 -11.75 -11.61 23.39
CA GLN A 315 -10.44 -11.94 22.81
C GLN A 315 -9.78 -13.17 23.45
N GLY A 316 -9.55 -13.15 24.77
CA GLY A 316 -8.88 -14.23 25.50
C GLY A 316 -9.61 -15.58 25.50
N PHE A 317 -10.91 -15.62 25.21
CA PHE A 317 -11.65 -16.86 24.96
C PHE A 317 -11.30 -17.41 23.57
N ILE A 318 -11.29 -16.55 22.55
CA ILE A 318 -10.92 -16.93 21.18
C ILE A 318 -9.43 -17.32 21.11
N ASP A 319 -8.56 -16.65 21.87
CA ASP A 319 -7.14 -17.03 22.02
C ASP A 319 -6.99 -18.45 22.58
N ARG A 320 -7.78 -18.80 23.60
CA ARG A 320 -7.71 -20.09 24.31
C ARG A 320 -8.29 -21.26 23.50
N PHE A 321 -9.39 -21.05 22.78
CA PHE A 321 -10.09 -22.11 22.05
C PHE A 321 -9.80 -22.15 20.54
N PHE A 322 -9.38 -21.03 19.94
CA PHE A 322 -9.11 -20.91 18.50
C PHE A 322 -7.82 -20.10 18.20
N PRO A 323 -6.64 -20.46 18.77
CA PRO A 323 -5.42 -19.66 18.67
C PRO A 323 -4.98 -19.34 17.22
N LYS A 324 -5.16 -20.29 16.29
CA LYS A 324 -4.87 -20.10 14.85
C LYS A 324 -5.78 -19.07 14.17
N LEU A 325 -7.00 -18.89 14.68
CA LEU A 325 -7.97 -17.89 14.23
C LEU A 325 -7.62 -16.51 14.81
N SER A 326 -7.13 -16.47 16.06
CA SER A 326 -6.76 -15.24 16.74
C SER A 326 -5.58 -14.52 16.06
N SER A 327 -4.42 -15.18 15.96
CA SER A 327 -3.17 -14.54 15.54
C SER A 327 -3.25 -13.83 14.18
N ASN A 328 -4.07 -14.36 13.28
CA ASN A 328 -4.25 -13.87 11.91
C ASN A 328 -5.31 -12.77 11.77
N ILE A 329 -6.42 -12.82 12.53
CA ILE A 329 -7.62 -11.99 12.25
C ILE A 329 -7.90 -10.96 13.37
N LEU A 330 -7.41 -11.18 14.59
CA LEU A 330 -7.73 -10.35 15.74
C LEU A 330 -6.66 -9.27 15.99
N ASP A 331 -7.04 -8.03 15.73
CA ASP A 331 -6.23 -6.83 15.97
C ASP A 331 -6.53 -6.18 17.34
N THR A 332 -7.20 -6.87 18.26
CA THR A 332 -7.70 -6.28 19.52
C THR A 332 -6.59 -5.65 20.36
N TYR A 333 -5.44 -6.31 20.51
CA TYR A 333 -4.28 -5.74 21.22
C TYR A 333 -3.72 -4.50 20.53
N VAL A 334 -3.82 -4.40 19.19
CA VAL A 334 -3.36 -3.23 18.44
C VAL A 334 -4.20 -2.03 18.83
N VAL A 335 -5.53 -2.19 18.88
CA VAL A 335 -6.45 -1.12 19.28
C VAL A 335 -6.30 -0.76 20.75
N ASP A 336 -6.23 -1.75 21.65
CA ASP A 336 -6.11 -1.50 23.10
C ASP A 336 -4.76 -0.88 23.50
N THR A 337 -3.64 -1.33 22.92
CA THR A 337 -2.33 -0.71 23.16
C THR A 337 -2.26 0.69 22.55
N THR A 338 -2.79 0.92 21.34
CA THR A 338 -2.86 2.26 20.74
C THR A 338 -3.68 3.20 21.62
N LYS A 339 -4.87 2.78 22.07
CA LYS A 339 -5.73 3.57 22.95
C LYS A 339 -5.03 3.95 24.27
N LYS A 340 -4.22 3.05 24.85
CA LYS A 340 -3.43 3.35 26.05
C LYS A 340 -2.26 4.30 25.81
N ALA A 341 -1.60 4.21 24.67
CA ALA A 341 -0.45 5.06 24.32
C ALA A 341 -0.86 6.50 23.94
N VAL A 342 -2.04 6.65 23.33
CA VAL A 342 -2.54 7.88 22.67
C VAL A 342 -3.66 8.57 23.46
N GLY A 343 -4.43 7.83 24.25
CA GLY A 343 -5.60 8.32 24.99
C GLY A 343 -6.93 8.15 24.26
N GLU A 344 -8.05 8.14 25.01
CA GLU A 344 -9.40 7.85 24.50
C GLU A 344 -10.04 8.99 23.67
N ASN A 345 -9.53 10.22 23.79
CA ASN A 345 -10.03 11.34 23.00
C ASN A 345 -9.37 11.42 21.62
N ASN A 346 -8.09 11.04 21.53
CA ASN A 346 -7.31 11.06 20.30
C ASN A 346 -7.36 9.72 19.54
N THR A 347 -7.96 8.66 20.08
CA THR A 347 -8.04 7.35 19.42
C THR A 347 -9.40 7.10 18.79
N HIS A 348 -9.43 6.99 17.46
CA HIS A 348 -10.61 6.69 16.66
C HIS A 348 -10.52 5.26 16.11
N VAL A 349 -11.59 4.47 16.26
CA VAL A 349 -11.65 3.05 15.88
C VAL A 349 -12.76 2.87 14.85
N ILE A 350 -12.39 2.76 13.58
CA ILE A 350 -13.33 2.51 12.47
C ILE A 350 -12.91 1.20 11.77
N PRO A 351 -13.39 0.05 12.26
CA PRO A 351 -12.95 -1.25 11.77
C PRO A 351 -13.46 -1.49 10.35
N VAL A 352 -12.55 -1.76 9.41
CA VAL A 352 -12.90 -1.95 7.99
C VAL A 352 -12.88 -3.41 7.52
N ASN A 353 -12.34 -4.35 8.32
CA ASN A 353 -12.30 -5.77 7.93
C ASN A 353 -13.66 -6.48 8.17
N SER A 354 -13.72 -7.78 7.89
CA SER A 354 -14.93 -8.61 8.07
C SER A 354 -15.46 -8.66 9.50
N LEU A 355 -14.60 -8.49 10.52
CA LEU A 355 -14.99 -8.50 11.94
C LEU A 355 -15.61 -7.18 12.42
N ARG A 356 -15.80 -6.19 11.53
CA ARG A 356 -16.43 -4.89 11.85
C ARG A 356 -17.81 -5.00 12.47
N CYS A 357 -18.55 -6.08 12.16
CA CYS A 357 -19.88 -6.36 12.69
C CYS A 357 -19.88 -6.67 14.20
N ILE A 358 -18.81 -7.27 14.72
CA ILE A 358 -18.67 -7.62 16.16
C ILE A 358 -17.68 -6.73 16.92
N SER A 359 -16.86 -5.94 16.20
CA SER A 359 -15.90 -5.01 16.78
C SER A 359 -16.59 -3.88 17.55
N ARG A 360 -16.01 -3.51 18.70
CA ARG A 360 -16.23 -2.18 19.29
C ARG A 360 -15.64 -1.12 18.35
N ASN A 361 -16.30 0.02 18.19
CA ASN A 361 -15.91 1.10 17.28
C ASN A 361 -16.31 2.46 17.89
N THR A 362 -15.79 3.56 17.33
CA THR A 362 -16.06 4.94 17.78
C THR A 362 -16.71 5.80 16.70
N ILE A 363 -17.43 5.19 15.75
CA ILE A 363 -17.93 5.85 14.52
C ILE A 363 -18.70 7.14 14.86
N SER A 364 -19.73 7.07 15.72
CA SER A 364 -20.51 8.25 16.16
C SER A 364 -19.59 9.35 16.71
N LYS A 365 -18.86 9.10 17.83
CA LYS A 365 -17.92 10.06 18.46
C LYS A 365 -16.97 10.71 17.46
N THR A 366 -16.49 9.96 16.46
CA THR A 366 -15.53 10.46 15.46
C THR A 366 -16.19 11.41 14.47
N CYS A 367 -17.39 11.08 14.00
CA CYS A 367 -18.17 11.95 13.13
C CYS A 367 -18.72 13.17 13.88
N ASP A 368 -19.17 13.00 15.13
CA ASP A 368 -19.72 14.08 15.96
C ASP A 368 -18.66 15.17 16.22
N VAL A 369 -17.38 14.81 16.37
CA VAL A 369 -16.25 15.78 16.46
C VAL A 369 -16.08 16.56 15.16
N LEU A 370 -15.94 15.88 14.01
CA LEU A 370 -15.82 16.52 12.69
C LEU A 370 -17.00 17.45 12.38
N ILE A 371 -18.21 17.01 12.68
CA ILE A 371 -19.44 17.74 12.43
C ILE A 371 -19.57 18.94 13.37
N GLY A 372 -19.18 18.81 14.64
CA GLY A 372 -19.14 19.92 15.60
C GLY A 372 -18.15 21.01 15.15
N ASN A 373 -16.92 20.62 14.84
CA ASN A 373 -15.89 21.52 14.34
C ASN A 373 -16.31 22.21 13.03
N TYR A 374 -16.93 21.47 12.10
CA TYR A 374 -17.51 22.04 10.88
C TYR A 374 -18.60 23.08 11.15
N VAL A 375 -19.58 22.77 12.00
CA VAL A 375 -20.69 23.67 12.36
C VAL A 375 -20.17 24.96 13.01
N GLN A 376 -19.14 24.86 13.85
CA GLN A 376 -18.46 26.00 14.46
C GLN A 376 -17.69 26.82 13.41
N LYS A 377 -16.82 26.19 12.61
CA LYS A 377 -15.95 26.87 11.64
C LYS A 377 -16.73 27.56 10.51
N ALA A 378 -17.83 26.96 10.06
CA ALA A 378 -18.71 27.55 9.04
C ALA A 378 -19.75 28.54 9.61
N GLY A 379 -19.80 28.76 10.93
CA GLY A 379 -20.77 29.66 11.57
C GLY A 379 -22.24 29.23 11.39
N ILE A 380 -22.50 27.95 11.11
CA ILE A 380 -23.84 27.45 10.79
C ILE A 380 -24.82 27.61 11.97
N SER A 381 -24.29 27.64 13.20
CA SER A 381 -25.07 27.88 14.42
C SER A 381 -25.63 29.31 14.56
N THR A 382 -25.08 30.31 13.85
CA THR A 382 -25.49 31.73 13.96
C THR A 382 -26.38 32.21 12.83
N ARG A 383 -26.63 31.38 11.81
CA ARG A 383 -27.35 31.72 10.57
C ARG A 383 -28.73 31.04 10.51
N PRO A 384 -29.85 31.76 10.73
CA PRO A 384 -31.20 31.18 10.75
C PRO A 384 -31.58 30.39 9.49
N GLU A 385 -31.12 30.82 8.32
CA GLU A 385 -31.33 30.18 7.01
C GLU A 385 -30.76 28.75 6.92
N TYR A 386 -29.84 28.38 7.82
CA TYR A 386 -29.24 27.05 7.87
C TYR A 386 -29.75 26.19 9.05
N GLN A 387 -30.85 26.58 9.73
CA GLN A 387 -31.39 25.79 10.86
C GLN A 387 -31.70 24.33 10.51
N ASP A 388 -32.26 24.02 9.33
CA ASP A 388 -32.52 22.62 8.94
C ASP A 388 -31.21 21.83 8.68
N LEU A 389 -30.14 22.50 8.22
CA LEU A 389 -28.82 21.91 8.05
C LEU A 389 -28.12 21.70 9.41
N LEU A 390 -28.12 22.72 10.28
CA LEU A 390 -27.67 22.64 11.67
C LEU A 390 -28.36 21.48 12.39
N ARG A 391 -29.68 21.37 12.22
CA ARG A 391 -30.52 20.32 12.78
C ARG A 391 -30.09 18.95 12.26
N TYR A 392 -29.92 18.81 10.93
CA TYR A 392 -29.50 17.55 10.30
C TYR A 392 -28.08 17.11 10.70
N LEU A 393 -27.21 18.06 11.04
CA LEU A 393 -25.85 17.77 11.46
C LEU A 393 -25.81 17.37 12.96
N THR A 394 -26.48 18.13 13.83
CA THR A 394 -26.24 18.07 15.29
C THR A 394 -27.18 17.16 16.07
N GLN A 395 -28.45 16.95 15.67
CA GLN A 395 -29.39 16.20 16.52
C GLN A 395 -29.13 14.67 16.52
N PRO A 396 -29.26 13.97 17.66
CA PRO A 396 -29.07 12.53 17.76
C PRO A 396 -30.34 11.77 17.38
N THR A 397 -30.32 11.00 16.28
CA THR A 397 -31.58 10.53 15.67
C THR A 397 -31.66 9.04 15.34
N SER A 398 -32.51 8.34 16.08
CA SER A 398 -33.01 6.99 15.72
C SER A 398 -34.13 7.01 14.66
N THR A 399 -34.71 8.18 14.35
CA THR A 399 -36.01 8.33 13.68
C THR A 399 -36.02 9.14 12.37
N TRP A 400 -34.88 9.62 11.88
CA TRP A 400 -34.89 10.50 10.70
C TRP A 400 -35.28 9.82 9.40
N SER A 401 -36.22 10.47 8.70
CA SER A 401 -36.73 10.04 7.41
C SER A 401 -35.93 10.63 6.25
N THR A 402 -36.15 10.08 5.05
CA THR A 402 -35.62 10.61 3.78
C THR A 402 -35.95 12.09 3.56
N ARG A 403 -37.00 12.63 4.19
CA ARG A 403 -37.40 14.04 4.10
C ARG A 403 -36.37 14.97 4.75
N ALA A 404 -35.89 14.66 5.96
CA ALA A 404 -34.89 15.46 6.67
C ALA A 404 -33.56 15.55 5.89
N TYR A 405 -33.11 14.42 5.32
CA TYR A 405 -31.94 14.41 4.43
C TYR A 405 -32.15 15.26 3.17
N ARG A 406 -33.33 15.21 2.54
CA ARG A 406 -33.65 16.06 1.38
C ARG A 406 -33.67 17.55 1.73
N GLN A 407 -34.21 17.93 2.89
CA GLN A 407 -34.20 19.31 3.37
C GLN A 407 -32.76 19.80 3.59
N ALA A 408 -31.92 19.00 4.28
CA ALA A 408 -30.50 19.33 4.46
C ALA A 408 -29.75 19.55 3.13
N CYS A 409 -29.94 18.66 2.14
CA CYS A 409 -29.37 18.84 0.80
C CYS A 409 -29.94 20.07 0.06
N GLY A 410 -31.18 20.46 0.34
CA GLY A 410 -31.76 21.72 -0.11
C GLY A 410 -31.00 22.92 0.45
N ASN A 411 -30.87 23.03 1.78
CA ASN A 411 -30.16 24.13 2.43
C ASN A 411 -28.66 24.16 2.07
N VAL A 412 -28.01 23.01 1.81
CA VAL A 412 -26.66 22.99 1.24
C VAL A 412 -26.58 23.76 -0.07
N SER A 413 -27.61 23.72 -0.91
CA SER A 413 -27.61 24.43 -2.20
C SER A 413 -27.64 25.96 -2.06
N ASN A 414 -27.99 26.46 -0.86
CA ASN A 414 -28.11 27.89 -0.53
C ASN A 414 -26.82 28.49 0.07
N LEU A 415 -25.78 27.67 0.31
CA LEU A 415 -24.47 28.17 0.77
C LEU A 415 -23.76 28.89 -0.39
N ALA A 416 -23.13 30.03 -0.12
CA ALA A 416 -22.63 30.91 -1.18
C ALA A 416 -21.43 30.31 -1.93
N ALA A 417 -20.38 29.92 -1.20
CA ALA A 417 -19.15 29.43 -1.80
C ALA A 417 -19.30 28.02 -2.42
N ARG A 418 -18.63 27.75 -3.55
CA ARG A 418 -18.60 26.42 -4.19
C ARG A 418 -17.95 25.38 -3.28
N GLU A 419 -16.88 25.78 -2.59
CA GLU A 419 -16.12 24.94 -1.64
C GLU A 419 -16.94 24.63 -0.38
N GLU A 420 -17.56 25.63 0.23
CA GLU A 420 -18.48 25.47 1.37
C GLU A 420 -19.63 24.50 1.03
N ARG A 421 -20.20 24.61 -0.18
CA ARG A 421 -21.20 23.67 -0.70
C ARG A 421 -20.69 22.24 -0.84
N ALA A 422 -19.46 22.05 -1.34
CA ALA A 422 -18.85 20.74 -1.50
C ALA A 422 -18.57 20.08 -0.13
N LEU A 423 -17.98 20.84 0.79
CA LEU A 423 -17.72 20.42 2.17
C LEU A 423 -19.02 20.07 2.92
N ALA A 424 -20.04 20.92 2.84
CA ALA A 424 -21.34 20.69 3.48
C ALA A 424 -22.03 19.42 2.97
N LYS A 425 -22.02 19.20 1.64
CA LYS A 425 -22.54 17.99 0.99
C LYS A 425 -21.85 16.74 1.53
N GLU A 426 -20.52 16.78 1.68
CA GLU A 426 -19.75 15.64 2.17
C GLU A 426 -19.94 15.37 3.67
N MET A 427 -20.16 16.41 4.49
CA MET A 427 -20.57 16.31 5.90
C MET A 427 -21.98 15.74 6.06
N VAL A 428 -22.95 16.16 5.23
CA VAL A 428 -24.32 15.63 5.24
C VAL A 428 -24.33 14.14 4.88
N GLU A 429 -23.55 13.71 3.87
CA GLU A 429 -23.41 12.27 3.56
C GLU A 429 -22.60 11.52 4.66
N LEU A 430 -21.65 12.16 5.34
CA LEU A 430 -20.96 11.57 6.50
C LEU A 430 -21.94 11.24 7.63
N ARG A 431 -22.77 12.21 8.05
CA ARG A 431 -23.83 12.00 9.06
C ARG A 431 -24.82 10.93 8.63
N ARG A 432 -25.23 10.94 7.35
CA ARG A 432 -26.13 9.94 6.76
C ARG A 432 -25.52 8.53 6.68
N LEU A 433 -24.20 8.38 6.67
CA LEU A 433 -23.50 7.09 6.75
C LEU A 433 -23.29 6.63 8.20
N GLU A 434 -22.96 7.57 9.09
CA GLU A 434 -22.85 7.38 10.54
C GLU A 434 -24.17 6.82 11.12
N LEU A 435 -25.29 7.51 10.91
CA LEU A 435 -26.63 7.07 11.32
C LEU A 435 -27.06 5.70 10.72
N LYS A 436 -26.33 5.20 9.70
CA LYS A 436 -26.55 3.86 9.12
C LYS A 436 -25.69 2.76 9.74
N GLN A 437 -24.52 3.08 10.29
CA GLN A 437 -23.54 2.11 10.84
C GLN A 437 -23.28 2.23 12.35
N SER A 438 -23.76 3.27 13.02
CA SER A 438 -23.74 3.36 14.48
C SER A 438 -24.71 2.39 15.17
N GLY A 439 -24.44 2.11 16.45
CA GLY A 439 -25.30 1.29 17.31
C GLY A 439 -25.40 -0.19 16.91
N PHE A 440 -26.45 -0.86 17.41
CA PHE A 440 -26.70 -2.29 17.16
C PHE A 440 -27.20 -2.55 15.73
N SER A 441 -28.08 -1.70 15.20
CA SER A 441 -28.60 -1.82 13.83
C SER A 441 -27.50 -1.68 12.77
N GLY A 442 -26.50 -0.84 13.01
CA GLY A 442 -25.28 -0.77 12.20
C GLY A 442 -24.47 -2.07 12.21
N ARG A 443 -24.26 -2.68 13.39
CA ARG A 443 -23.59 -4.00 13.48
C ARG A 443 -24.32 -5.10 12.71
N VAL A 444 -25.66 -5.14 12.80
CA VAL A 444 -26.49 -6.09 12.03
C VAL A 444 -26.37 -5.82 10.52
N ARG A 445 -26.44 -4.56 10.07
CA ARG A 445 -26.23 -4.19 8.66
C ARG A 445 -24.83 -4.57 8.17
N SER A 446 -23.80 -4.32 8.97
CA SER A 446 -22.43 -4.75 8.70
C SER A 446 -22.29 -6.27 8.60
N LEU A 447 -23.00 -7.05 9.44
CA LEU A 447 -23.04 -8.51 9.34
C LEU A 447 -23.71 -8.96 8.04
N CYS A 448 -24.85 -8.38 7.67
CA CYS A 448 -25.51 -8.65 6.39
C CYS A 448 -24.60 -8.27 5.20
N GLU A 449 -23.88 -7.15 5.27
CA GLU A 449 -22.92 -6.71 4.25
C GLU A 449 -21.74 -7.68 4.08
N VAL A 450 -21.25 -8.26 5.19
CA VAL A 450 -20.19 -9.29 5.18
C VAL A 450 -20.71 -10.63 4.64
N ILE A 451 -21.89 -11.10 5.08
CA ILE A 451 -22.47 -12.37 4.61
C ILE A 451 -22.84 -12.29 3.12
N THR A 452 -23.33 -11.14 2.65
CA THR A 452 -23.74 -10.97 1.25
C THR A 452 -22.62 -10.47 0.32
N SER A 453 -21.42 -10.16 0.81
CA SER A 453 -20.33 -9.68 -0.08
C SER A 453 -19.94 -10.66 -1.18
N PRO A 454 -19.89 -12.00 -0.99
CA PRO A 454 -19.57 -12.94 -2.06
C PRO A 454 -20.64 -13.00 -3.17
N PHE A 455 -21.88 -12.62 -2.85
CA PHE A 455 -23.06 -12.74 -3.72
C PHE A 455 -23.46 -11.40 -4.37
N ARG A 456 -22.71 -10.32 -4.13
CA ARG A 456 -23.01 -8.98 -4.65
C ARG A 456 -22.05 -8.59 -5.76
N SER A 457 -22.62 -8.09 -6.86
CA SER A 457 -21.89 -7.42 -7.94
C SER A 457 -21.11 -6.18 -7.48
N THR A 458 -21.53 -5.57 -6.37
CA THR A 458 -20.80 -4.57 -5.59
C THR A 458 -21.05 -4.79 -4.09
N PRO A 459 -20.07 -5.31 -3.33
CA PRO A 459 -20.04 -5.14 -1.89
C PRO A 459 -20.05 -3.65 -1.49
N ARG A 460 -20.30 -3.38 -0.21
CA ARG A 460 -20.45 -2.01 0.32
C ARG A 460 -19.83 -1.89 1.70
N ASN A 461 -18.53 -1.59 1.76
CA ASN A 461 -17.86 -1.33 3.03
C ASN A 461 -18.08 0.13 3.49
N ARG A 462 -19.25 0.41 4.07
CA ARG A 462 -19.53 1.77 4.57
C ARG A 462 -18.52 2.22 5.64
N ASN A 463 -17.93 1.32 6.42
CA ASN A 463 -16.93 1.70 7.42
C ASN A 463 -15.65 2.23 6.76
N ALA A 464 -15.19 1.63 5.66
CA ALA A 464 -14.07 2.18 4.89
C ALA A 464 -14.42 3.52 4.24
N ARG A 465 -15.67 3.71 3.75
CA ARG A 465 -16.13 4.99 3.20
C ARG A 465 -16.31 6.08 4.25
N ILE A 466 -16.72 5.74 5.47
CA ILE A 466 -16.70 6.64 6.63
C ILE A 466 -15.26 7.00 6.98
N ALA A 467 -14.35 6.02 7.08
CA ALA A 467 -12.93 6.27 7.34
C ALA A 467 -12.27 7.17 6.28
N ALA A 468 -12.61 6.98 5.00
CA ALA A 468 -12.12 7.81 3.90
C ALA A 468 -12.65 9.26 3.98
N LYS A 469 -13.94 9.46 4.28
CA LYS A 469 -14.50 10.78 4.56
C LYS A 469 -13.88 11.45 5.78
N VAL A 470 -13.76 10.71 6.89
CA VAL A 470 -13.09 11.17 8.13
C VAL A 470 -11.66 11.63 7.83
N THR A 471 -10.95 10.92 6.96
CA THR A 471 -9.58 11.29 6.54
C THR A 471 -9.57 12.53 5.64
N ALA A 472 -10.36 12.55 4.57
CA ALA A 472 -10.40 13.65 3.60
C ALA A 472 -10.76 15.00 4.24
N LEU A 473 -11.68 14.97 5.22
CA LEU A 473 -12.32 16.14 5.81
C LEU A 473 -11.61 16.66 7.09
N TRP A 474 -10.64 15.93 7.66
CA TRP A 474 -10.10 16.25 8.99
C TRP A 474 -9.42 17.62 9.04
N GLU A 475 -8.34 17.82 8.29
CA GLU A 475 -7.61 19.10 8.30
C GLU A 475 -8.39 20.24 7.62
N GLN A 476 -9.54 19.97 6.99
CA GLN A 476 -10.43 21.03 6.49
C GLN A 476 -11.24 21.70 7.60
N VAL A 477 -11.46 21.04 8.74
CA VAL A 477 -12.28 21.56 9.85
C VAL A 477 -11.62 21.50 11.24
N CYS A 478 -10.56 20.70 11.40
CA CYS A 478 -9.82 20.53 12.65
C CYS A 478 -8.44 21.19 12.55
N ASP A 479 -8.39 22.53 12.48
CA ASP A 479 -7.17 23.28 12.10
C ASP A 479 -5.94 23.03 13.00
N ASN A 480 -6.17 22.80 14.30
CA ASN A 480 -5.12 22.52 15.29
C ASN A 480 -4.77 21.03 15.43
N ASP A 481 -5.43 20.14 14.69
CA ASP A 481 -5.25 18.68 14.81
C ASP A 481 -4.52 18.10 13.57
N VAL A 482 -3.97 16.89 13.72
CA VAL A 482 -3.55 16.02 12.60
C VAL A 482 -4.20 14.65 12.77
N LEU A 483 -4.69 14.07 11.67
CA LEU A 483 -5.12 12.67 11.66
C LEU A 483 -4.03 11.77 11.08
N CYS A 484 -3.64 10.73 11.83
CA CYS A 484 -2.81 9.64 11.37
C CYS A 484 -3.65 8.36 11.14
N VAL A 485 -3.73 7.92 9.88
CA VAL A 485 -4.52 6.75 9.46
C VAL A 485 -3.68 5.49 9.52
N SER A 486 -4.12 4.48 10.27
CA SER A 486 -3.31 3.29 10.55
C SER A 486 -4.07 1.97 10.51
N CYS A 487 -3.48 1.00 9.82
CA CYS A 487 -3.78 -0.42 10.00
C CYS A 487 -2.49 -1.16 10.40
N LYS A 488 -2.61 -2.43 10.81
CA LYS A 488 -1.50 -3.30 11.27
C LYS A 488 -0.23 -3.25 10.39
N SER A 489 -0.37 -3.05 9.08
CA SER A 489 0.75 -2.96 8.13
C SER A 489 1.06 -1.56 7.59
N GLY A 490 0.23 -0.55 7.89
CA GLY A 490 0.36 0.80 7.33
C GLY A 490 0.12 0.91 5.82
N LYS A 491 0.13 -0.20 5.07
CA LYS A 491 -0.02 -0.22 3.61
C LYS A 491 -1.40 -0.66 3.13
N ASP A 492 -1.96 -1.76 3.63
CA ASP A 492 -3.05 -2.46 2.90
C ASP A 492 -4.43 -1.79 3.06
N ARG A 493 -5.00 -1.84 4.27
CA ARG A 493 -6.28 -1.14 4.57
C ARG A 493 -6.10 0.38 4.54
N THR A 494 -4.90 0.85 4.89
CA THR A 494 -4.53 2.27 4.90
C THR A 494 -4.52 2.82 3.48
N GLY A 495 -3.74 2.25 2.57
CA GLY A 495 -3.65 2.68 1.17
C GLY A 495 -4.99 2.72 0.45
N TYR A 496 -5.89 1.79 0.77
CA TYR A 496 -7.28 1.83 0.27
C TYR A 496 -8.06 3.03 0.81
N VAL A 497 -8.01 3.29 2.12
CA VAL A 497 -8.70 4.42 2.76
C VAL A 497 -8.13 5.76 2.33
N THR A 498 -6.81 5.90 2.20
CA THR A 498 -6.14 7.13 1.77
C THR A 498 -6.38 7.42 0.29
N THR A 499 -6.28 6.44 -0.60
CA THR A 499 -6.66 6.60 -2.03
C THR A 499 -8.14 6.99 -2.17
N SER A 500 -9.02 6.45 -1.31
CA SER A 500 -10.44 6.82 -1.28
C SER A 500 -10.66 8.24 -0.71
N ALA A 501 -9.84 8.69 0.24
CA ALA A 501 -9.88 10.04 0.80
C ALA A 501 -9.41 11.07 -0.25
N ASP A 502 -8.32 10.79 -0.95
CA ASP A 502 -7.81 11.63 -2.04
C ASP A 502 -8.85 11.78 -3.15
N ALA A 503 -9.57 10.70 -3.50
CA ALA A 503 -10.66 10.74 -4.47
C ALA A 503 -11.83 11.63 -4.01
N ILE A 504 -12.18 11.61 -2.72
CA ILE A 504 -13.21 12.48 -2.13
C ILE A 504 -12.77 13.95 -2.17
N THR A 505 -11.53 14.25 -1.79
CA THR A 505 -10.98 15.62 -1.84
C THR A 505 -10.89 16.16 -3.27
N CYS A 506 -10.44 15.34 -4.22
CA CYS A 506 -10.44 15.69 -5.63
C CYS A 506 -11.87 15.91 -6.16
N ALA A 507 -12.87 15.13 -5.73
CA ALA A 507 -14.27 15.29 -6.13
C ALA A 507 -14.93 16.57 -5.57
N MET A 508 -14.52 17.05 -4.39
CA MET A 508 -14.98 18.35 -3.89
C MET A 508 -14.44 19.51 -4.73
N ASN A 509 -13.22 19.37 -5.27
CA ASN A 509 -12.55 20.36 -6.12
C ASN A 509 -12.85 20.20 -7.62
N THR A 510 -13.39 19.04 -8.03
CA THR A 510 -13.69 18.66 -9.43
C THR A 510 -15.12 18.08 -9.56
N PRO A 511 -16.18 18.78 -9.08
CA PRO A 511 -17.52 18.21 -8.89
C PRO A 511 -18.27 17.80 -10.17
N GLU A 512 -17.80 18.27 -11.32
CA GLU A 512 -18.17 17.81 -12.66
C GLU A 512 -17.79 16.34 -12.93
N LEU A 513 -16.75 15.83 -12.26
CA LEU A 513 -16.37 14.42 -12.31
C LEU A 513 -16.98 13.62 -11.14
N LYS A 514 -17.39 12.39 -11.46
CA LYS A 514 -17.91 11.45 -10.46
C LYS A 514 -16.75 10.89 -9.62
N PRO A 515 -16.88 10.76 -8.28
CA PRO A 515 -15.82 10.24 -7.42
C PRO A 515 -15.25 8.89 -7.87
N GLU A 516 -16.07 8.04 -8.48
CA GLU A 516 -15.69 6.73 -9.01
C GLU A 516 -14.70 6.81 -10.20
N ILE A 517 -14.83 7.86 -11.03
CA ILE A 517 -13.91 8.12 -12.16
C ILE A 517 -12.56 8.61 -11.61
N ILE A 518 -12.62 9.56 -10.69
CA ILE A 518 -11.44 10.11 -9.99
C ILE A 518 -10.68 8.99 -9.26
N GLN A 519 -11.40 8.11 -8.55
CA GLN A 519 -10.81 6.99 -7.84
C GLN A 519 -10.14 5.99 -8.80
N ARG A 520 -10.72 5.69 -9.96
CA ARG A 520 -10.06 4.89 -11.00
C ARG A 520 -8.76 5.53 -11.48
N VAL A 521 -8.76 6.83 -11.73
CA VAL A 521 -7.56 7.56 -12.18
C VAL A 521 -6.44 7.48 -11.14
N LEU A 522 -6.73 7.78 -9.87
CA LEU A 522 -5.77 7.66 -8.76
C LEU A 522 -5.27 6.22 -8.53
N VAL A 523 -6.12 5.23 -8.77
CA VAL A 523 -5.75 3.81 -8.73
C VAL A 523 -4.78 3.45 -9.87
N ASN A 524 -5.03 3.93 -11.09
CA ASN A 524 -4.18 3.67 -12.26
C ASN A 524 -2.81 4.36 -12.14
N ALA A 525 -2.76 5.58 -11.59
CA ALA A 525 -1.53 6.28 -11.23
C ALA A 525 -0.68 5.52 -10.18
N SER A 526 -1.25 4.49 -9.54
CA SER A 526 -0.54 3.45 -8.79
C SER A 526 0.21 3.94 -7.54
N HIS A 527 -0.08 5.13 -7.05
CA HIS A 527 0.70 5.79 -6.01
C HIS A 527 0.76 4.97 -4.70
N ALA A 528 -0.40 4.50 -4.19
CA ALA A 528 -0.45 3.67 -2.99
C ALA A 528 0.17 2.28 -3.20
N GLN A 529 0.06 1.72 -4.41
CA GLN A 529 0.68 0.45 -4.78
C GLN A 529 2.21 0.55 -4.83
N PHE A 530 2.76 1.65 -5.34
CA PHE A 530 4.19 1.95 -5.36
C PHE A 530 4.73 2.14 -3.94
N LEU A 531 4.04 2.93 -3.10
CA LEU A 531 4.46 3.19 -1.72
C LEU A 531 4.47 1.91 -0.86
N ALA A 532 3.53 0.99 -1.11
CA ALA A 532 3.51 -0.34 -0.51
C ALA A 532 4.74 -1.21 -0.87
N SER A 533 5.40 -0.93 -1.99
CA SER A 533 6.67 -1.54 -2.43
C SER A 533 7.94 -0.70 -2.14
N HIS A 534 7.80 0.45 -1.48
CA HIS A 534 8.91 1.35 -1.15
C HIS A 534 9.50 1.05 0.24
N HIS A 535 10.49 1.82 0.70
CA HIS A 535 11.32 1.50 1.88
C HIS A 535 10.53 1.17 3.16
N GLY A 536 9.49 1.95 3.49
CA GLY A 536 8.61 1.67 4.64
C GLY A 536 7.70 0.44 4.47
N GLY A 537 7.45 0.02 3.22
CA GLY A 537 6.60 -1.11 2.86
C GLY A 537 7.40 -2.42 2.82
N LYS A 538 7.42 -3.07 1.65
CA LYS A 538 8.35 -4.15 1.33
C LYS A 538 8.68 -4.16 -0.17
N THR A 539 9.97 -4.05 -0.49
CA THR A 539 10.53 -4.06 -1.86
C THR A 539 9.86 -5.08 -2.80
N GLY A 540 9.44 -4.65 -3.98
CA GLY A 540 8.81 -5.48 -5.01
C GLY A 540 7.40 -5.99 -4.70
N CYS A 541 6.89 -5.82 -3.47
CA CYS A 541 5.52 -6.23 -3.11
C CYS A 541 4.48 -5.17 -3.50
N PHE A 542 4.56 -4.70 -4.75
CA PHE A 542 3.69 -3.69 -5.34
C PHE A 542 2.22 -4.10 -5.20
N GLY A 543 1.38 -3.14 -4.82
CA GLY A 543 -0.05 -3.36 -4.61
C GLY A 543 -0.47 -3.61 -3.16
N LEU A 544 -1.80 -3.68 -2.96
CA LEU A 544 -2.43 -3.85 -1.67
C LEU A 544 -2.96 -5.28 -1.49
N LYS A 545 -3.14 -5.73 -0.25
CA LYS A 545 -3.90 -6.96 0.03
C LYS A 545 -5.39 -6.67 -0.01
N THR A 546 -6.14 -7.48 -0.77
CA THR A 546 -7.61 -7.49 -0.75
C THR A 546 -8.12 -7.59 0.68
N VAL A 547 -8.87 -6.59 1.13
CA VAL A 547 -9.68 -6.69 2.35
C VAL A 547 -10.85 -7.61 2.00
N GLN A 548 -10.92 -8.79 2.63
CA GLN A 548 -11.62 -9.97 2.09
C GLN A 548 -13.14 -9.83 1.87
N THR A 549 -13.76 -8.78 2.38
CA THR A 549 -15.21 -8.51 2.26
C THR A 549 -15.53 -7.26 1.42
N ASP A 550 -14.51 -6.58 0.88
CA ASP A 550 -14.54 -5.12 0.68
C ASP A 550 -13.82 -4.63 -0.58
N ALA A 551 -13.79 -5.44 -1.65
CA ALA A 551 -13.76 -4.87 -2.99
C ALA A 551 -15.08 -4.10 -3.21
N PHE A 552 -15.04 -2.95 -3.90
CA PHE A 552 -16.18 -2.04 -4.11
C PHE A 552 -16.70 -1.38 -2.78
N GLU A 553 -17.17 -0.13 -2.73
CA GLU A 553 -17.79 0.74 -3.72
C GLU A 553 -16.81 1.38 -4.74
N GLY A 554 -17.34 1.92 -5.84
CA GLY A 554 -16.65 2.84 -6.76
C GLY A 554 -15.76 2.25 -7.85
N ILE A 555 -14.91 1.27 -7.52
CA ILE A 555 -14.00 0.65 -8.51
C ILE A 555 -14.82 -0.03 -9.61
N GLY A 556 -14.44 0.10 -10.89
CA GLY A 556 -15.16 -0.57 -11.97
C GLY A 556 -15.01 -2.08 -11.94
N ARG A 557 -15.99 -2.79 -12.52
CA ARG A 557 -16.15 -4.26 -12.43
C ARG A 557 -14.91 -5.08 -12.82
N ASN A 558 -14.03 -4.53 -13.66
CA ASN A 558 -12.80 -5.17 -14.10
C ASN A 558 -11.53 -4.50 -13.53
N ASP A 559 -11.60 -3.24 -13.09
CA ASP A 559 -10.44 -2.45 -12.65
C ASP A 559 -9.89 -2.94 -11.30
N CYS A 560 -10.68 -3.66 -10.51
CA CYS A 560 -10.36 -4.00 -9.12
C CYS A 560 -9.13 -4.93 -8.95
N ALA A 561 -8.69 -5.62 -10.01
CA ALA A 561 -7.43 -6.38 -9.99
C ALA A 561 -6.19 -5.47 -9.86
N SER A 562 -6.27 -4.23 -10.35
CA SER A 562 -5.15 -3.27 -10.44
C SER A 562 -4.67 -2.74 -9.07
N LEU A 563 -5.58 -2.59 -8.10
CA LEU A 563 -5.23 -2.27 -6.70
C LEU A 563 -4.63 -3.47 -5.95
N PHE A 564 -4.99 -4.68 -6.36
CA PHE A 564 -4.81 -5.91 -5.60
C PHE A 564 -4.05 -7.01 -6.38
N THR A 565 -3.03 -6.59 -7.13
CA THR A 565 -2.09 -7.46 -7.87
C THR A 565 -1.55 -8.59 -7.00
N SER A 566 -1.22 -9.76 -7.58
CA SER A 566 -0.72 -10.87 -6.75
C SER A 566 0.71 -10.65 -6.25
N ALA A 567 1.44 -9.66 -6.78
CA ALA A 567 2.72 -9.19 -6.24
C ALA A 567 2.60 -8.71 -4.78
N ALA A 568 1.45 -8.12 -4.42
CA ALA A 568 1.13 -7.77 -3.03
C ALA A 568 0.91 -9.00 -2.14
N ARG A 569 0.50 -10.12 -2.72
CA ARG A 569 0.06 -11.35 -2.02
C ARG A 569 1.20 -12.34 -1.76
N SER A 570 2.23 -12.40 -2.61
CA SER A 570 3.45 -13.20 -2.34
C SER A 570 4.16 -12.76 -1.05
N SER A 571 4.12 -11.46 -0.74
CA SER A 571 4.81 -10.74 0.35
C SER A 571 4.94 -11.42 1.72
N SER A 572 3.94 -12.20 2.17
CA SER A 572 3.87 -12.78 3.52
C SER A 572 3.98 -14.30 3.60
N SER A 573 4.02 -15.00 2.46
CA SER A 573 4.09 -16.46 2.44
C SER A 573 4.49 -16.95 1.05
N ILE A 574 5.75 -16.67 0.66
CA ILE A 574 6.36 -17.32 -0.51
C ILE A 574 6.66 -18.76 -0.10
N ALA A 575 5.63 -19.60 -0.14
CA ALA A 575 5.73 -21.00 0.27
C ALA A 575 6.86 -21.69 -0.51
N LEU A 576 7.77 -22.32 0.24
CA LEU A 576 8.81 -23.18 -0.32
C LEU A 576 8.19 -24.22 -1.25
N LEU A 577 8.91 -24.60 -2.29
CA LEU A 577 8.57 -25.80 -3.06
C LEU A 577 8.64 -27.02 -2.12
N ASN A 578 7.62 -27.88 -2.20
CA ASN A 578 7.48 -29.01 -1.31
C ASN A 578 8.31 -30.17 -1.87
N PRO A 579 9.42 -30.61 -1.22
CA PRO A 579 10.45 -31.45 -1.85
C PRO A 579 10.02 -32.90 -2.12
N ARG A 580 8.76 -33.26 -1.84
CA ARG A 580 8.16 -34.56 -2.17
C ARG A 580 7.32 -34.55 -3.45
N GLY A 581 7.29 -33.45 -4.19
CA GLY A 581 6.74 -33.41 -5.55
C GLY A 581 7.79 -33.80 -6.59
N THR A 582 7.84 -35.07 -6.98
CA THR A 582 8.70 -35.55 -8.07
C THR A 582 8.29 -34.91 -9.40
N TYR A 583 9.23 -34.20 -10.03
CA TYR A 583 9.03 -33.56 -11.33
C TYR A 583 9.10 -34.59 -12.48
N ASN A 584 8.00 -35.31 -12.71
CA ASN A 584 7.80 -36.03 -13.97
C ASN A 584 7.30 -35.04 -15.03
N PHE A 585 8.23 -34.43 -15.76
CA PHE A 585 7.98 -33.76 -17.04
C PHE A 585 8.09 -34.79 -18.17
N PRO A 586 7.01 -35.17 -18.87
CA PRO A 586 7.11 -35.91 -20.11
C PRO A 586 7.30 -34.92 -21.27
N TRP A 587 8.50 -34.90 -21.87
CA TRP A 587 8.60 -34.56 -23.29
C TRP A 587 8.11 -35.74 -24.14
N SER A 588 7.77 -35.45 -25.39
CA SER A 588 7.02 -36.32 -26.29
C SER A 588 7.61 -37.73 -26.51
N GLN A 589 6.78 -38.76 -26.33
CA GLN A 589 6.83 -39.98 -27.14
C GLN A 589 5.43 -40.32 -27.68
N THR A 590 5.39 -40.91 -28.86
CA THR A 590 4.18 -41.06 -29.69
C THR A 590 3.48 -42.40 -29.51
N ARG A 591 2.14 -42.36 -29.64
CA ARG A 591 1.24 -43.48 -29.98
C ARG A 591 1.36 -44.80 -29.20
N SER A 592 0.31 -45.10 -28.46
CA SER A 592 -0.55 -46.25 -28.82
C SER A 592 -2.00 -45.98 -28.44
N SER A 593 -2.94 -46.74 -28.99
CA SER A 593 -4.38 -46.58 -28.76
C SER A 593 -5.02 -47.90 -28.36
N THR A 594 -5.85 -47.88 -27.32
CA THR A 594 -6.86 -48.92 -27.06
C THR A 594 -8.15 -48.27 -26.57
N ASN A 595 -9.26 -48.64 -27.19
CA ASN A 595 -10.60 -48.26 -26.76
C ASN A 595 -11.02 -49.12 -25.56
N HIS A 596 -11.89 -48.61 -24.68
CA HIS A 596 -13.06 -49.41 -24.27
C HIS A 596 -14.26 -48.59 -23.78
N THR A 597 -15.41 -49.07 -24.25
CA THR A 597 -16.81 -48.70 -24.05
C THR A 597 -17.32 -48.43 -22.62
N ARG A 598 -17.91 -47.23 -22.44
CA ARG A 598 -19.37 -46.97 -22.25
C ARG A 598 -20.21 -47.86 -21.31
N THR A 599 -20.79 -47.21 -20.30
CA THR A 599 -22.22 -47.18 -19.90
C THR A 599 -22.51 -45.74 -19.40
N GLU A 600 -23.56 -45.01 -19.78
CA GLU A 600 -25.02 -45.19 -19.57
C GLU A 600 -25.45 -45.12 -18.09
N SER A 601 -26.49 -44.38 -17.68
CA SER A 601 -27.49 -43.48 -18.34
C SER A 601 -28.02 -42.48 -17.27
N THR A 602 -28.88 -41.45 -17.45
CA THR A 602 -29.62 -40.70 -18.52
C THR A 602 -29.86 -39.27 -17.95
N ALA A 603 -30.65 -38.27 -18.37
CA ALA A 603 -31.55 -37.85 -19.48
C ALA A 603 -31.88 -36.33 -19.24
N SER A 604 -32.44 -35.48 -20.12
CA SER A 604 -32.57 -35.44 -21.60
C SER A 604 -33.15 -34.08 -22.07
N SER A 605 -32.64 -33.50 -23.17
CA SER A 605 -33.29 -32.49 -24.05
C SER A 605 -33.50 -31.03 -23.54
N SER A 606 -33.66 -29.99 -24.39
CA SER A 606 -33.91 -29.98 -25.85
C SER A 606 -33.34 -28.76 -26.62
N ASN A 607 -32.67 -29.05 -27.75
CA ASN A 607 -32.68 -28.38 -29.08
C ASN A 607 -32.33 -26.85 -29.19
N SER A 608 -31.86 -26.30 -30.33
CA SER A 608 -31.89 -26.76 -31.75
C SER A 608 -30.77 -26.12 -32.60
N VAL A 609 -30.44 -26.71 -33.77
CA VAL A 609 -29.95 -26.04 -35.03
C VAL A 609 -28.63 -25.23 -34.89
N SER A 610 -27.45 -25.79 -35.21
CA SER A 610 -26.78 -25.86 -36.54
C SER A 610 -26.39 -24.48 -37.13
N THR A 611 -25.21 -24.29 -37.74
CA THR A 611 -24.76 -24.93 -39.00
C THR A 611 -23.23 -25.10 -39.07
N GLN A 612 -22.74 -26.09 -39.83
CA GLN A 612 -21.32 -26.31 -40.12
C GLN A 612 -20.86 -25.54 -41.37
N CYS A 613 -19.59 -25.15 -41.41
CA CYS A 613 -18.75 -25.33 -42.60
C CYS A 613 -17.28 -25.40 -42.17
N SER A 614 -16.52 -26.27 -42.83
CA SER A 614 -15.08 -26.48 -42.64
C SER A 614 -14.32 -26.15 -43.91
N LEU A 615 -13.03 -25.81 -43.81
CA LEU A 615 -11.97 -26.36 -44.66
C LEU A 615 -10.58 -26.04 -44.09
N PHE A 616 -9.56 -26.71 -44.64
CA PHE A 616 -8.17 -26.71 -44.16
C PHE A 616 -7.36 -25.54 -44.74
N GLY A 617 -6.28 -25.13 -44.06
CA GLY A 617 -5.39 -24.07 -44.50
C GLY A 617 -4.20 -23.82 -43.57
N ASP A 618 -3.32 -24.82 -43.46
CA ASP A 618 -1.93 -24.73 -42.95
C ASP A 618 -1.09 -25.64 -43.89
N PRO A 619 0.23 -25.41 -44.06
CA PRO A 619 1.09 -24.43 -43.38
C PRO A 619 1.73 -23.41 -44.35
N ASP A 620 2.43 -22.39 -43.83
CA ASP A 620 3.91 -22.35 -43.88
C ASP A 620 4.50 -21.17 -43.09
N GLU A 621 5.83 -21.15 -42.99
CA GLU A 621 6.64 -20.31 -42.11
C GLU A 621 6.65 -18.82 -42.49
N GLU A 622 6.56 -17.93 -41.50
CA GLU A 622 7.45 -16.75 -41.45
C GLU A 622 7.61 -16.23 -40.01
N LEU A 623 8.85 -15.92 -39.63
CA LEU A 623 9.20 -15.31 -38.34
C LEU A 623 9.21 -13.79 -38.50
N PRO A 624 8.41 -13.01 -37.76
CA PRO A 624 8.60 -11.56 -37.71
C PRO A 624 9.91 -11.26 -36.97
N GLU A 625 10.85 -10.62 -37.67
CA GLU A 625 12.18 -10.31 -37.17
C GLU A 625 12.16 -9.30 -36.01
N THR A 626 13.25 -9.26 -35.25
CA THR A 626 13.41 -8.33 -34.12
C THR A 626 13.86 -6.95 -34.61
N ASP A 627 12.91 -6.12 -35.02
CA ASP A 627 13.14 -4.69 -35.27
C ASP A 627 13.50 -3.97 -33.97
N LEU A 628 14.81 -3.88 -33.71
CA LEU A 628 15.42 -3.27 -32.54
C LEU A 628 16.47 -2.24 -32.98
N ILE A 629 16.03 -1.17 -33.66
CA ILE A 629 16.79 0.01 -34.06
C ILE A 629 15.84 1.23 -34.15
N ASP A 630 16.39 2.45 -34.06
CA ASP A 630 15.73 3.75 -34.27
C ASP A 630 14.47 4.09 -33.45
N LEU A 631 14.68 4.27 -32.14
CA LEU A 631 13.96 5.30 -31.37
C LEU A 631 14.91 6.43 -30.97
N THR A 632 15.24 7.27 -31.96
CA THR A 632 16.05 8.48 -31.78
C THR A 632 15.32 9.48 -30.87
N VAL A 633 15.78 9.61 -29.62
CA VAL A 633 15.16 10.49 -28.63
C VAL A 633 15.30 11.95 -29.06
N GLN A 634 14.18 12.60 -29.42
CA GLN A 634 14.13 14.04 -29.56
C GLN A 634 14.32 14.70 -28.18
N GLN A 635 15.55 15.12 -27.89
CA GLN A 635 15.87 15.91 -26.71
C GLN A 635 15.41 17.37 -26.91
N GLY A 636 14.21 17.68 -26.41
CA GLY A 636 13.84 19.02 -25.96
C GLY A 636 13.69 19.00 -24.43
N MET A 637 14.12 20.00 -23.66
CA MET A 637 14.78 21.26 -24.00
C MET A 637 15.89 21.55 -22.98
N ASN A 638 17.01 22.12 -23.43
CA ASN A 638 18.00 22.71 -22.53
C ASN A 638 18.66 23.91 -23.22
N ILE A 639 18.03 25.09 -23.13
CA ILE A 639 18.46 26.31 -23.82
C ILE A 639 18.84 27.37 -22.78
N GLN A 640 20.10 27.34 -22.36
CA GLN A 640 20.84 28.49 -21.85
C GLN A 640 22.35 28.24 -22.08
N ASN A 641 23.08 29.31 -22.41
CA ASN A 641 24.51 29.35 -22.77
C ASN A 641 24.90 29.00 -24.22
N GLN A 642 24.40 29.76 -25.23
CA GLN A 642 25.17 29.96 -26.47
C GLN A 642 24.92 31.28 -27.23
N GLU A 643 24.94 32.43 -26.53
CA GLU A 643 25.04 33.76 -27.16
C GLU A 643 26.19 34.58 -26.54
N SER A 644 27.45 34.29 -26.92
CA SER A 644 28.59 35.23 -26.85
C SER A 644 29.94 34.59 -27.22
N GLN A 645 30.15 34.27 -28.51
CA GLN A 645 31.46 34.35 -29.16
C GLN A 645 31.31 34.20 -30.69
N GLY A 646 31.65 35.24 -31.43
CA GLY A 646 31.39 35.36 -32.86
C GLY A 646 31.94 36.64 -33.47
N ALA A 647 33.13 37.05 -33.04
CA ALA A 647 33.83 38.23 -33.56
C ALA A 647 35.34 37.98 -33.59
N GLU A 648 35.94 38.37 -34.72
CA GLU A 648 37.38 38.48 -35.01
C GLU A 648 38.27 37.20 -35.05
N ARG A 649 38.48 36.76 -36.30
CA ARG A 649 39.69 36.11 -36.87
C ARG A 649 39.95 34.64 -36.57
#